data_AF-A0A7K2Z2A2-F1
#
_entry.id   AF-A0A7K2Z2A2-F1
#
_cell.length_a   1.000
_cell.length_b   1.000
_cell.length_c   1.000
_cell.angle_alpha   90.00
_cell.angle_beta   90.00
_cell.angle_gamma   90.00
#
_symmetry.space_group_name_H-M   'P 1'
#
loop_
_entity.id
_entity.type
_entity.pdbx_description
1 polymer ?
#
loop_
_entity_poly.entity_id
_entity_poly.type
_entity_poly.pdbx_seq_one_letter_code
_entity_poly.pdbx_strand_id
1 'polypeptide(L)'
;ARVAAAGLDEWAVDNLLSYLGEQREACGHVPDDRTIVVERFRDELGDWRVVVHSPFGAQVHAPWALAISARLRERTGLDVQTMHGDDGIVLRMPDTGDPFGGESFGEGSDNISAGALPPDFAVFEEAEVEPLVTAEVGGSALFASRFRECAARALLLPRRMPGRRTPLWQQRQRSAQLLAVASEYGSFPIVLETMRECLQDVFDVPGLTGLMRDIATRAVRIVEVTTTEPSPFARSLLFGYVAQFMYEGDSPLAERRAAALALDSRLLAELLGQAELRELLDPDVLERTESELQRLAEDRRARDAEGVADLLRLLGPLGGAEIAARCTDAFEAGWLSGLEEARRVIRVRIAGEERWAGIEDAGRLRDALGTPLPVGVPEAFTEPVKDPLGDLIARHARTHGPFRAAEAAARFGLGVAVTTGTLERLAAGGQVVSGEFRPGGSGLEWCGAEVLRMLRRRSLAALRHEVEPVPPVALARFAIAWQSVGAANVRGLDGLVRVVEQLQGASVPASALEKLVLPSRVSDYRPALLDELCAAGEVVWAGHGALPGKDGWISLYLADAAPFLLPPPVPLDPTPLHGAILTALAGGYALFFRQLTERLAQDPTLAPMPSEAAIADALWDLAWSGQVTGDTLTPLRALLGSGRTSGSTAHRARRATPRGRYAGL
;
A
#
# COMPACT_ATOMS: atom_id res chain seq x y z
N ALA A 1 41.99 18.01 14.92
CA ALA A 1 42.44 18.60 16.20
C ALA A 1 41.31 18.67 17.24
N ARG A 2 40.26 19.49 17.07
CA ARG A 2 39.16 19.60 18.05
C ARG A 2 38.43 18.27 18.32
N VAL A 3 38.16 17.52 17.25
CA VAL A 3 37.45 16.23 17.26
C VAL A 3 38.28 15.14 17.98
N ALA A 4 39.57 15.03 17.65
CA ALA A 4 40.49 14.12 18.34
C ALA A 4 40.64 14.45 19.84
N ALA A 5 40.66 15.74 20.20
CA ALA A 5 40.70 16.17 21.61
C ALA A 5 39.42 15.81 22.39
N ALA A 6 38.30 15.56 21.70
CA ALA A 6 37.05 15.09 22.30
C ALA A 6 37.01 13.57 22.53
N GLY A 7 38.08 12.84 22.17
CA GLY A 7 38.22 11.40 22.41
C GLY A 7 37.87 10.49 21.24
N LEU A 8 37.70 11.05 20.04
CA LEU A 8 37.46 10.27 18.81
C LEU A 8 38.77 9.68 18.27
N ASP A 9 38.72 8.42 17.83
CA ASP A 9 39.85 7.76 17.18
C ASP A 9 40.08 8.28 15.74
N GLU A 10 41.17 7.85 15.10
CA GLU A 10 41.56 8.34 13.77
C GLU A 10 40.49 8.07 12.71
N TRP A 11 39.86 6.89 12.73
CA TRP A 11 38.85 6.49 11.76
C TRP A 11 37.56 7.29 11.94
N ALA A 12 37.15 7.54 13.19
CA ALA A 12 35.97 8.35 13.50
C ALA A 12 36.19 9.82 13.15
N VAL A 13 37.43 10.33 13.32
CA VAL A 13 37.79 11.68 12.89
C VAL A 13 37.70 11.80 11.37
N ASP A 14 38.27 10.86 10.62
CA ASP A 14 38.26 10.89 9.15
C ASP A 14 36.84 10.78 8.60
N ASN A 15 36.03 9.85 9.13
CA ASN A 15 34.63 9.69 8.72
C ASN A 15 33.80 10.96 9.00
N LEU A 16 33.93 11.56 10.19
CA LEU A 16 33.18 12.77 10.53
C LEU A 16 33.57 13.94 9.62
N LEU A 17 34.86 14.12 9.37
CA LEU A 17 35.34 15.21 8.51
C LEU A 17 34.95 14.99 7.04
N SER A 18 34.98 13.74 6.55
CA SER A 18 34.47 13.41 5.21
C SER A 18 32.98 13.71 5.11
N TYR A 19 32.18 13.24 6.07
CA TYR A 19 30.73 13.45 6.08
C TYR A 19 30.33 14.93 6.07
N LEU A 20 31.00 15.76 6.89
CA LEU A 20 30.80 17.21 6.89
C LEU A 20 31.32 17.88 5.62
N GLY A 21 32.41 17.36 5.04
CA GLY A 21 32.97 17.81 3.77
C GLY A 21 31.99 17.61 2.62
N GLU A 22 31.47 16.39 2.48
CA GLU A 22 30.48 16.00 1.48
C GLU A 22 29.18 16.83 1.63
N GLN A 23 28.71 17.06 2.86
CA GLN A 23 27.54 17.91 3.10
C GLN A 23 27.77 19.35 2.62
N ARG A 24 28.95 19.89 2.89
CA ARG A 24 29.32 21.24 2.45
C ARG A 24 29.50 21.31 0.94
N GLU A 25 30.01 20.26 0.30
CA GLU A 25 30.14 20.20 -1.16
C GLU A 25 28.77 20.13 -1.84
N ALA A 26 27.84 19.35 -1.28
CA ALA A 26 26.49 19.19 -1.82
C ALA A 26 25.63 20.47 -1.65
N CYS A 27 25.61 21.05 -0.43
CA CYS A 27 24.70 22.17 -0.11
C CYS A 27 25.40 23.55 -0.03
N GLY A 28 26.72 23.61 -0.12
CA GLY A 28 27.50 24.83 0.15
C GLY A 28 27.55 25.24 1.63
N HIS A 29 26.65 24.73 2.46
CA HIS A 29 26.49 25.04 3.89
C HIS A 29 26.29 23.77 4.69
N VAL A 30 26.78 23.78 5.93
CA VAL A 30 26.48 22.75 6.93
C VAL A 30 25.47 23.35 7.92
N PRO A 31 24.33 22.69 8.19
CA PRO A 31 23.37 23.16 9.18
C PRO A 31 24.00 23.25 10.58
N ASP A 32 23.68 24.34 11.30
CA ASP A 32 24.14 24.57 12.67
C ASP A 32 23.08 25.32 13.48
N ASP A 33 23.39 25.69 14.72
CA ASP A 33 22.49 26.43 15.63
C ASP A 33 22.08 27.82 15.12
N ARG A 34 22.70 28.31 14.04
CA ARG A 34 22.45 29.62 13.46
C ARG A 34 22.06 29.57 11.98
N THR A 35 22.15 28.40 11.35
CA THR A 35 21.96 28.21 9.90
C THR A 35 21.07 27.01 9.66
N ILE A 36 19.85 27.27 9.25
CA ILE A 36 18.90 26.26 8.77
C ILE A 36 19.07 26.15 7.26
N VAL A 37 19.17 24.93 6.73
CA VAL A 37 19.30 24.69 5.29
C VAL A 37 18.02 24.05 4.77
N VAL A 38 17.38 24.71 3.81
CA VAL A 38 16.24 24.16 3.07
C VAL A 38 16.76 23.59 1.76
N GLU A 39 16.89 22.28 1.72
CA GLU A 39 17.33 21.54 0.54
C GLU A 39 16.13 21.10 -0.29
N ARG A 40 16.19 21.31 -1.61
CA ARG A 40 15.17 20.88 -2.57
C ARG A 40 15.80 19.96 -3.61
N PHE A 41 15.22 18.80 -3.82
CA PHE A 41 15.62 17.88 -4.88
C PHE A 41 14.40 17.12 -5.41
N ARG A 42 14.56 16.48 -6.56
CA ARG A 42 13.52 15.62 -7.12
C ARG A 42 13.84 14.17 -6.77
N ASP A 43 12.80 13.43 -6.43
CA ASP A 43 12.86 11.99 -6.29
C ASP A 43 12.93 11.30 -7.67
N GLU A 44 13.21 10.00 -7.68
CA GLU A 44 13.29 9.20 -8.91
C GLU A 44 11.94 9.08 -9.65
N LEU A 45 10.82 9.43 -9.00
CA LEU A 45 9.48 9.54 -9.61
C LEU A 45 9.20 10.92 -10.22
N GLY A 46 10.10 11.88 -10.01
CA GLY A 46 9.95 13.30 -10.38
C GLY A 46 9.28 14.15 -9.31
N ASP A 47 8.70 13.54 -8.26
CA ASP A 47 8.11 14.24 -7.11
C ASP A 47 9.14 15.15 -6.43
N TRP A 48 8.71 16.33 -6.00
CA TRP A 48 9.56 17.25 -5.25
C TRP A 48 9.69 16.80 -3.80
N ARG A 49 10.92 16.75 -3.32
CA ARG A 49 11.25 16.60 -1.90
C ARG A 49 11.90 17.88 -1.40
N VAL A 50 11.43 18.36 -0.26
CA VAL A 50 11.99 19.52 0.42
C VAL A 50 12.34 19.12 1.83
N VAL A 51 13.60 19.28 2.19
CA VAL A 51 14.15 18.89 3.49
C VAL A 51 14.63 20.14 4.22
N VAL A 52 14.08 20.38 5.40
CA VAL A 52 14.50 21.45 6.31
C VAL A 52 15.47 20.86 7.31
N HIS A 53 16.77 21.12 7.13
CA HIS A 53 17.83 20.66 8.01
C HIS A 53 17.99 21.61 9.19
N SER A 54 17.89 21.06 10.40
CA SER A 54 17.87 21.85 11.63
C SER A 54 18.28 20.98 12.83
N PRO A 55 19.17 21.43 13.73
CA PRO A 55 19.60 20.63 14.88
C PRO A 55 18.75 20.83 16.16
N PHE A 56 17.54 21.41 16.06
CA PHE A 56 16.72 21.78 17.22
C PHE A 56 15.87 20.64 17.81
N GLY A 57 15.97 19.42 17.28
CA GLY A 57 15.35 18.22 17.84
C GLY A 57 13.87 18.02 17.49
N ALA A 58 13.40 16.77 17.63
CA ALA A 58 12.06 16.39 17.21
C ALA A 58 10.94 17.12 17.97
N GLN A 59 11.17 17.54 19.22
CA GLN A 59 10.18 18.26 20.03
C GLN A 59 9.83 19.64 19.46
N VAL A 60 10.75 20.27 18.74
CA VAL A 60 10.54 21.53 18.01
C VAL A 60 10.07 21.24 16.57
N HIS A 61 10.65 20.23 15.92
CA HIS A 61 10.31 19.91 14.53
C HIS A 61 8.89 19.34 14.35
N ALA A 62 8.37 18.60 15.33
CA ALA A 62 7.03 18.04 15.26
C ALA A 62 5.92 19.12 15.21
N PRO A 63 5.87 20.10 16.14
CA PRO A 63 4.91 21.20 16.03
C PRO A 63 5.19 22.10 14.82
N TRP A 64 6.45 22.26 14.41
CA TRP A 64 6.80 23.04 13.23
C TRP A 64 6.29 22.38 11.94
N ALA A 65 6.40 21.05 11.83
CA ALA A 65 5.86 20.29 10.71
C ALA A 65 4.35 20.46 10.61
N LEU A 66 3.60 20.37 11.73
CA LEU A 66 2.15 20.62 11.74
C LEU A 66 1.79 22.00 11.19
N ALA A 67 2.51 23.04 11.63
CA ALA A 67 2.29 24.40 11.16
C ALA A 67 2.60 24.55 9.66
N ILE A 68 3.68 23.93 9.19
CA ILE A 68 4.05 23.89 7.77
C ILE A 68 2.95 23.22 6.93
N SER A 69 2.46 22.04 7.35
CA SER A 69 1.41 21.31 6.62
C SER A 69 0.13 22.12 6.52
N ALA A 70 -0.28 22.77 7.62
CA ALA A 70 -1.48 23.60 7.66
C ALA A 70 -1.38 24.78 6.69
N ARG A 71 -0.26 25.50 6.71
CA ARG A 71 -0.02 26.63 5.80
C ARG A 71 0.05 26.20 4.34
N LEU A 72 0.70 25.08 4.04
CA LEU A 72 0.80 24.58 2.67
C LEU A 72 -0.56 24.14 2.14
N ARG A 73 -1.37 23.49 2.97
CA ARG A 73 -2.75 23.12 2.64
C ARG A 73 -3.62 24.34 2.38
N GLU A 74 -3.50 25.38 3.19
CA GLU A 74 -4.26 26.63 3.00
C GLU A 74 -3.83 27.39 1.73
N ARG A 75 -2.52 27.51 1.49
CA ARG A 75 -1.99 28.33 0.39
C ARG A 75 -1.96 27.63 -0.97
N THR A 76 -1.75 26.31 -1.00
CA THR A 76 -1.60 25.56 -2.26
C THR A 76 -2.79 24.63 -2.55
N GLY A 77 -3.65 24.37 -1.57
CA GLY A 77 -4.73 23.39 -1.68
C GLY A 77 -4.24 21.94 -1.77
N LEU A 78 -2.93 21.70 -1.70
CA LEU A 78 -2.33 20.36 -1.72
C LEU A 78 -2.11 19.86 -0.30
N ASP A 79 -2.49 18.60 -0.07
CA ASP A 79 -2.17 17.93 1.19
C ASP A 79 -0.74 17.37 1.10
N VAL A 80 0.20 18.12 1.67
CA VAL A 80 1.64 17.79 1.64
C VAL A 80 1.92 16.75 2.70
N GLN A 81 2.55 15.65 2.31
CA GLN A 81 3.01 14.65 3.27
C GLN A 81 4.25 15.19 4.00
N THR A 82 4.15 15.33 5.31
CA THR A 82 5.18 15.95 6.15
C THR A 82 5.65 15.00 7.23
N MET A 83 6.96 14.94 7.45
CA MET A 83 7.57 14.11 8.48
C MET A 83 8.67 14.86 9.19
N HIS A 84 8.92 14.50 10.44
CA HIS A 84 9.93 15.14 11.28
C HIS A 84 10.85 14.08 11.89
N GLY A 85 12.10 14.45 12.07
CA GLY A 85 13.08 13.72 12.87
C GLY A 85 13.80 14.69 13.80
N ASP A 86 14.83 14.20 14.50
CA ASP A 86 15.64 15.06 15.37
C ASP A 86 16.47 16.10 14.60
N ASP A 87 16.86 15.78 13.37
CA ASP A 87 17.76 16.61 12.56
C ASP A 87 17.05 17.40 11.45
N GLY A 88 15.72 17.33 11.35
CA GLY A 88 14.97 18.10 10.37
C GLY A 88 13.55 17.66 10.05
N ILE A 89 12.99 18.26 9.00
CA ILE A 89 11.64 18.01 8.49
C ILE A 89 11.72 17.65 7.01
N VAL A 90 11.00 16.60 6.58
CA VAL A 90 10.88 16.17 5.19
C VAL A 90 9.47 16.45 4.68
N LEU A 91 9.37 17.11 3.53
CA LEU A 91 8.13 17.38 2.83
C LEU A 91 8.15 16.68 1.46
N ARG A 92 7.07 15.99 1.13
CA ARG A 92 6.88 15.37 -0.19
C ARG A 92 5.69 15.98 -0.91
N MET A 93 5.92 16.39 -2.16
CA MET A 93 4.90 16.96 -3.03
C MET A 93 4.87 16.22 -4.39
N PRO A 94 3.69 15.78 -4.86
CA PRO A 94 3.56 15.18 -6.17
C PRO A 94 3.86 16.22 -7.26
N ASP A 95 4.59 15.81 -8.30
CA ASP A 95 4.89 16.68 -9.45
C ASP A 95 3.67 16.75 -10.39
N THR A 96 2.99 17.90 -10.40
CA THR A 96 1.79 18.15 -11.23
C THR A 96 2.11 18.68 -12.64
N GLY A 97 3.38 18.68 -13.08
CA GLY A 97 3.78 19.10 -14.43
C GLY A 97 3.61 18.03 -15.52
N ASP A 98 3.08 18.43 -16.68
CA ASP A 98 3.07 17.64 -17.93
C ASP A 98 4.50 17.61 -18.54
N PRO A 99 5.14 16.43 -18.71
CA PRO A 99 6.50 16.32 -19.28
C PRO A 99 6.58 16.64 -20.78
N PHE A 100 5.46 16.76 -21.49
CA PHE A 100 5.42 16.88 -22.95
C PHE A 100 4.90 18.23 -23.46
N GLY A 101 5.21 19.34 -22.79
CA GLY A 101 5.16 20.68 -23.39
C GLY A 101 3.86 21.02 -24.14
N GLY A 102 2.71 20.59 -23.63
CA GLY A 102 1.44 21.15 -24.01
C GLY A 102 1.26 22.46 -23.27
N GLU A 103 1.41 23.59 -23.96
CA GLU A 103 0.83 24.84 -23.49
C GLU A 103 -0.63 24.55 -23.15
N SER A 104 -0.96 24.53 -21.86
CA SER A 104 -2.35 24.56 -21.42
C SER A 104 -2.93 25.87 -21.91
N PHE A 105 -3.63 25.85 -23.04
CA PHE A 105 -4.54 26.90 -23.45
C PHE A 105 -5.72 26.92 -22.48
N GLY A 106 -5.48 27.56 -21.33
CA GLY A 106 -6.45 27.86 -20.30
C GLY A 106 -5.96 29.11 -19.58
N GLU A 107 -6.28 30.28 -20.13
CA GLU A 107 -6.14 31.54 -19.41
C GLU A 107 -6.92 31.45 -18.09
N GLY A 108 -6.23 31.61 -16.96
CA GLY A 108 -6.89 31.95 -15.69
C GLY A 108 -6.77 30.97 -14.51
N SER A 109 -5.72 30.15 -14.42
CA SER A 109 -5.32 29.61 -13.11
C SER A 109 -3.83 29.83 -12.92
N ASP A 110 -3.46 30.56 -11.85
CA ASP A 110 -2.09 30.70 -11.37
C ASP A 110 -1.52 29.31 -11.02
N ASN A 111 -1.06 28.58 -12.04
CA ASN A 111 -0.34 27.32 -11.88
C ASN A 111 1.03 27.67 -11.30
N ILE A 112 1.09 27.72 -9.97
CA ILE A 112 2.34 27.66 -9.22
C ILE A 112 3.05 26.40 -9.73
N SER A 113 4.15 26.56 -10.47
CA SER A 113 4.99 25.44 -10.88
C SER A 113 5.27 24.57 -9.67
N ALA A 114 5.05 23.25 -9.77
CA ALA A 114 5.03 22.27 -8.67
C ALA A 114 6.32 22.17 -7.80
N GLY A 115 7.29 23.07 -7.96
CA GLY A 115 8.48 23.22 -7.10
C GLY A 115 8.66 24.60 -6.45
N ALA A 116 7.76 25.56 -6.68
CA ALA A 116 7.83 26.89 -6.09
C ALA A 116 7.01 26.94 -4.79
N LEU A 117 7.57 26.37 -3.71
CA LEU A 117 7.06 26.66 -2.37
C LEU A 117 7.10 28.18 -2.12
N PRO A 118 6.14 28.75 -1.37
CA PRO A 118 6.26 30.11 -0.89
C PRO A 118 7.62 30.29 -0.19
N PRO A 119 8.36 31.38 -0.44
CA PRO A 119 9.70 31.58 0.13
C PRO A 119 9.72 31.63 1.67
N ASP A 120 8.55 31.80 2.30
CA ASP A 120 8.31 31.87 3.73
C ASP A 120 7.58 30.64 4.29
N PHE A 121 7.49 29.52 3.54
CA PHE A 121 6.66 28.38 3.97
C PHE A 121 7.02 27.82 5.36
N ALA A 122 8.29 27.94 5.75
CA ALA A 122 8.81 27.48 7.04
C ALA A 122 8.89 28.58 8.11
N VAL A 123 8.49 29.83 7.81
CA VAL A 123 8.67 31.00 8.70
C VAL A 123 7.34 31.53 9.17
N PHE A 124 7.08 31.50 10.48
CA PHE A 124 5.81 31.89 11.09
C PHE A 124 5.96 33.13 11.96
N GLU A 125 4.88 33.91 12.13
CA GLU A 125 4.88 34.98 13.14
C GLU A 125 4.79 34.37 14.54
N GLU A 126 5.46 35.01 15.52
CA GLU A 126 5.53 34.51 16.90
C GLU A 126 4.14 34.23 17.51
N ALA A 127 3.19 35.15 17.26
CA ALA A 127 1.81 35.06 17.76
C ALA A 127 0.95 34.00 17.05
N GLU A 128 1.40 33.49 15.89
CA GLU A 128 0.66 32.55 15.05
C GLU A 128 0.97 31.08 15.39
N VAL A 129 2.16 30.81 15.94
CA VAL A 129 2.67 29.44 16.19
C VAL A 129 1.76 28.64 17.11
N GLU A 130 1.49 29.14 18.32
CA GLU A 130 0.72 28.40 19.33
C GLU A 130 -0.73 28.13 18.90
N PRO A 131 -1.47 29.11 18.33
CA PRO A 131 -2.81 28.85 17.78
C PRO A 131 -2.82 27.79 16.68
N LEU A 132 -1.88 27.84 15.73
CA LEU A 132 -1.82 26.86 14.63
C LEU A 132 -1.54 25.44 15.13
N VAL A 133 -0.52 25.28 15.98
CA VAL A 133 -0.17 23.96 16.54
C VAL A 133 -1.35 23.39 17.34
N THR A 134 -2.04 24.23 18.10
CA THR A 134 -3.21 23.82 18.90
C THR A 134 -4.39 23.38 18.01
N ALA A 135 -4.61 24.05 16.88
CA ALA A 135 -5.66 23.68 15.93
C ALA A 135 -5.37 22.34 15.25
N GLU A 136 -4.11 22.10 14.88
CA GLU A 136 -3.71 20.94 14.08
C GLU A 136 -3.44 19.68 14.91
N VAL A 137 -3.00 19.82 16.17
CA VAL A 137 -2.60 18.67 16.99
C VAL A 137 -3.70 17.63 17.12
N GLY A 138 -4.98 18.05 17.18
CA GLY A 138 -6.13 17.14 17.33
C GLY A 138 -6.32 16.16 16.16
N GLY A 139 -5.86 16.52 14.96
CA GLY A 139 -5.89 15.65 13.78
C GLY A 139 -4.66 14.75 13.62
N SER A 140 -3.66 14.89 14.49
CA SER A 140 -2.37 14.20 14.35
C SER A 140 -2.40 12.75 14.86
N ALA A 141 -1.54 11.90 14.27
CA ALA A 141 -1.35 10.52 14.72
C ALA A 141 -0.80 10.45 16.17
N LEU A 142 0.03 11.42 16.56
CA LEU A 142 0.54 11.54 17.92
C LEU A 142 -0.60 11.72 18.93
N PHE A 143 -1.55 12.62 18.63
CA PHE A 143 -2.70 12.85 19.48
C PHE A 143 -3.55 11.60 19.64
N ALA A 144 -3.82 10.86 18.55
CA ALA A 144 -4.54 9.58 18.63
C ALA A 144 -3.81 8.56 19.52
N SER A 145 -2.48 8.50 19.46
CA SER A 145 -1.69 7.61 20.31
C SER A 145 -1.72 8.03 21.79
N ARG A 146 -1.53 9.33 22.07
CA ARG A 146 -1.57 9.86 23.44
C ARG A 146 -2.96 9.76 24.05
N PHE A 147 -4.01 10.00 23.27
CA PHE A 147 -5.39 9.81 23.70
C PHE A 147 -5.64 8.37 24.17
N ARG A 148 -5.12 7.39 23.43
CA ARG A 148 -5.20 5.97 23.81
C ARG A 148 -4.50 5.69 25.13
N GLU A 149 -3.34 6.28 25.35
CA GLU A 149 -2.56 6.15 26.59
C GLU A 149 -3.28 6.81 27.77
N CYS A 150 -3.77 8.04 27.59
CA CYS A 150 -4.56 8.76 28.60
C CYS A 150 -5.86 8.02 28.95
N ALA A 151 -6.63 7.59 27.95
CA ALA A 151 -7.88 6.84 28.18
C ALA A 151 -7.63 5.50 28.88
N ALA A 152 -6.52 4.82 28.56
CA ALA A 152 -6.13 3.58 29.21
C ALA A 152 -5.67 3.80 30.66
N ARG A 153 -4.90 4.86 30.91
CA ARG A 153 -4.42 5.27 32.24
C ARG A 153 -5.57 5.69 33.14
N ALA A 154 -6.57 6.37 32.59
CA ALA A 154 -7.81 6.76 33.27
C ALA A 154 -8.82 5.61 33.42
N LEU A 155 -8.48 4.39 32.94
CA LEU A 155 -9.34 3.19 33.00
C LEU A 155 -10.71 3.35 32.30
N LEU A 156 -10.81 4.25 31.32
CA LEU A 156 -12.04 4.49 30.57
C LEU A 156 -12.27 3.50 29.43
N LEU A 157 -11.20 2.82 28.99
CA LEU A 157 -11.31 1.76 28.00
C LEU A 157 -11.88 0.49 28.67
N PRO A 158 -13.07 0.01 28.27
CA PRO A 158 -13.71 -1.13 28.91
C PRO A 158 -12.82 -2.36 28.79
N ARG A 159 -12.65 -3.13 29.87
CA ARG A 159 -11.86 -4.36 29.90
C ARG A 159 -12.79 -5.58 29.85
N ARG A 160 -12.45 -6.57 29.00
CA ARG A 160 -13.25 -7.80 28.85
C ARG A 160 -13.06 -8.77 30.04
N MET A 161 -11.87 -8.77 30.65
CA MET A 161 -11.55 -9.52 31.87
C MET A 161 -10.83 -8.60 32.86
N PRO A 162 -11.31 -8.45 34.10
CA PRO A 162 -10.55 -7.82 35.17
C PRO A 162 -9.23 -8.58 35.40
N GLY A 163 -8.09 -7.89 35.39
CA GLY A 163 -6.78 -8.49 35.73
C GLY A 163 -5.87 -8.91 34.57
N ARG A 164 -6.32 -8.88 33.30
CA ARG A 164 -5.45 -9.12 32.12
C ARG A 164 -5.27 -7.86 31.27
N ARG A 165 -4.04 -7.64 30.76
CA ARG A 165 -3.77 -6.57 29.79
C ARG A 165 -4.54 -6.84 28.50
N THR A 166 -5.20 -5.83 27.96
CA THR A 166 -5.90 -5.92 26.67
C THR A 166 -4.88 -5.91 25.54
N PRO A 167 -5.03 -6.76 24.50
CA PRO A 167 -4.17 -6.72 23.31
C PRO A 167 -4.15 -5.33 22.67
N LEU A 168 -2.98 -4.89 22.18
CA LEU A 168 -2.76 -3.53 21.68
C LEU A 168 -3.71 -3.15 20.53
N TRP A 169 -4.01 -4.07 19.62
CA TRP A 169 -4.92 -3.82 18.50
C TRP A 169 -6.35 -3.52 18.97
N GLN A 170 -6.86 -4.24 19.97
CA GLN A 170 -8.18 -3.99 20.56
C GLN A 170 -8.20 -2.65 21.30
N GLN A 171 -7.08 -2.30 21.95
CA GLN A 171 -6.92 -1.01 22.61
C GLN A 171 -6.95 0.14 21.59
N ARG A 172 -6.29 -0.01 20.43
CA ARG A 172 -6.33 0.94 19.32
C ARG A 172 -7.75 1.13 18.79
N GLN A 173 -8.45 0.03 18.47
CA GLN A 173 -9.82 0.09 17.94
C GLN A 173 -10.79 0.79 18.90
N ARG A 174 -10.78 0.43 20.18
CA ARG A 174 -11.67 1.01 21.19
C ARG A 174 -11.35 2.48 21.47
N SER A 175 -10.07 2.83 21.50
CA SER A 175 -9.65 4.20 21.68
C SER A 175 -10.06 5.08 20.50
N ALA A 176 -9.95 4.58 19.27
CA ALA A 176 -10.40 5.31 18.09
C ALA A 176 -11.91 5.56 18.11
N GLN A 177 -12.71 4.55 18.49
CA GLN A 177 -14.17 4.70 18.67
C GLN A 177 -14.52 5.72 19.75
N LEU A 178 -13.81 5.69 20.89
CA LEU A 178 -14.02 6.66 21.97
C LEU A 178 -13.63 8.07 21.53
N LEU A 179 -12.49 8.22 20.84
CA LEU A 179 -12.02 9.51 20.34
C LEU A 179 -13.02 10.13 19.35
N ALA A 180 -13.58 9.33 18.43
CA ALA A 180 -14.56 9.79 17.45
C ALA A 180 -15.82 10.43 18.08
N VAL A 181 -16.20 9.98 19.28
CA VAL A 181 -17.31 10.59 20.05
C VAL A 181 -16.81 11.72 20.94
N ALA A 182 -15.66 11.54 21.59
CA ALA A 182 -15.12 12.52 22.53
C ALA A 182 -14.66 13.82 21.84
N SER A 183 -14.26 13.76 20.56
CA SER A 183 -13.87 14.93 19.77
C SER A 183 -15.00 15.94 19.56
N GLU A 184 -16.27 15.51 19.66
CA GLU A 184 -17.43 16.41 19.62
C GLU A 184 -17.57 17.24 20.91
N TYR A 185 -16.90 16.83 21.99
CA TYR A 185 -16.95 17.46 23.32
C TYR A 185 -15.57 17.98 23.71
N GLY A 186 -15.24 19.21 23.30
CA GLY A 186 -13.94 19.83 23.62
C GLY A 186 -13.64 19.95 25.13
N SER A 187 -14.65 19.86 25.99
CA SER A 187 -14.50 19.84 27.45
C SER A 187 -14.25 18.43 28.04
N PHE A 188 -14.18 17.38 27.21
CA PHE A 188 -13.95 16.03 27.69
C PHE A 188 -12.57 15.92 28.36
N PRO A 189 -12.47 15.50 29.64
CA PRO A 189 -11.22 15.59 30.40
C PRO A 189 -10.02 14.89 29.76
N ILE A 190 -10.26 13.78 29.05
CA ILE A 190 -9.17 13.05 28.37
C ILE A 190 -8.70 13.78 27.12
N VAL A 191 -9.58 14.47 26.40
CA VAL A 191 -9.18 15.30 25.26
C VAL A 191 -8.29 16.44 25.78
N LEU A 192 -8.70 17.11 26.86
CA LEU A 192 -7.92 18.19 27.48
C LEU A 192 -6.56 17.70 28.00
N GLU A 193 -6.51 16.57 28.71
CA GLU A 193 -5.24 16.00 29.18
C GLU A 193 -4.35 15.58 28.01
N THR A 194 -4.93 15.04 26.94
CA THR A 194 -4.15 14.67 25.74
C THR A 194 -3.58 15.91 25.06
N MET A 195 -4.36 16.98 24.92
CA MET A 195 -3.87 18.27 24.40
C MET A 195 -2.73 18.80 25.27
N ARG A 196 -2.89 18.76 26.60
CA ARG A 196 -1.86 19.19 27.55
C ARG A 196 -0.58 18.35 27.41
N GLU A 197 -0.69 17.02 27.39
CA GLU A 197 0.47 16.12 27.23
C GLU A 197 1.18 16.37 25.89
N CYS A 198 0.43 16.51 24.78
CA CYS A 198 1.03 16.81 23.48
C CYS A 198 1.74 18.17 23.45
N LEU A 199 1.09 19.24 23.92
CA LEU A 199 1.62 20.60 23.81
C LEU A 199 2.70 20.95 24.85
N GLN A 200 2.72 20.28 26.00
CA GLN A 200 3.62 20.62 27.12
C GLN A 200 4.68 19.56 27.42
N ASP A 201 4.38 18.27 27.25
CA ASP A 201 5.31 17.19 27.61
C ASP A 201 6.04 16.61 26.39
N VAL A 202 5.41 16.67 25.21
CA VAL A 202 5.99 16.12 23.97
C VAL A 202 6.54 17.21 23.07
N PHE A 203 5.78 18.28 22.85
CA PHE A 203 6.21 19.41 22.04
C PHE A 203 6.90 20.48 22.88
N ASP A 204 7.92 21.10 22.28
CA ASP A 204 8.52 22.33 22.79
C ASP A 204 8.01 23.52 21.96
N VAL A 205 6.73 23.88 22.18
CA VAL A 205 6.12 25.05 21.54
C VAL A 205 6.87 26.34 21.92
N PRO A 206 7.27 26.58 23.18
CA PRO A 206 8.10 27.74 23.52
C PRO A 206 9.43 27.79 22.75
N GLY A 207 10.08 26.65 22.56
CA GLY A 207 11.29 26.52 21.74
C GLY A 207 11.05 26.89 20.28
N LEU A 208 9.96 26.42 19.68
CA LEU A 208 9.56 26.81 18.32
C LEU A 208 9.25 28.30 18.21
N THR A 209 8.51 28.87 19.16
CA THR A 209 8.22 30.30 19.24
C THR A 209 9.50 31.13 19.35
N GLY A 210 10.46 30.68 20.17
CA GLY A 210 11.80 31.27 20.27
C GLY A 210 12.56 31.21 18.95
N LEU A 211 12.55 30.07 18.26
CA LEU A 211 13.19 29.91 16.96
C LEU A 211 12.60 30.86 15.90
N MET A 212 11.27 31.01 15.84
CA MET A 212 10.62 31.94 14.92
C MET A 212 11.02 33.40 15.21
N ARG A 213 11.16 33.76 16.49
CA ARG A 213 11.70 35.07 16.90
C ARG A 213 13.15 35.26 16.46
N ASP A 214 13.99 34.24 16.63
CA ASP A 214 15.40 34.29 16.24
C ASP A 214 15.58 34.39 14.72
N ILE A 215 14.70 33.74 13.95
CA ILE A 215 14.63 33.91 12.49
C ILE A 215 14.18 35.34 12.13
N ALA A 216 13.14 35.86 12.79
CA ALA A 216 12.64 37.22 12.54
C ALA A 216 13.68 38.31 12.85
N THR A 217 14.47 38.12 13.91
CA THR A 217 15.57 39.02 14.30
C THR A 217 16.87 38.78 13.52
N ARG A 218 16.89 37.80 12.60
CA ARG A 218 18.05 37.36 11.81
C ARG A 218 19.23 36.85 12.65
N ALA A 219 18.96 36.39 13.87
CA ALA A 219 19.93 35.66 14.69
C ALA A 219 20.17 34.24 14.11
N VAL A 220 19.12 33.64 13.56
CA VAL A 220 19.17 32.40 12.77
C VAL A 220 18.85 32.74 11.32
N ARG A 221 19.65 32.23 10.38
CA ARG A 221 19.45 32.40 8.93
C ARG A 221 18.88 31.12 8.32
N ILE A 222 18.07 31.28 7.28
CA ILE A 222 17.58 30.18 6.43
C ILE A 222 18.26 30.32 5.06
N VAL A 223 18.86 29.25 4.57
CA VAL A 223 19.50 29.19 3.26
C VAL A 223 18.80 28.14 2.42
N GLU A 224 18.44 28.50 1.19
CA GLU A 224 17.81 27.59 0.25
C GLU A 224 18.81 27.05 -0.76
N VAL A 225 18.77 25.75 -1.02
CA VAL A 225 19.65 25.09 -1.98
C VAL A 225 18.86 24.07 -2.77
N THR A 226 19.05 24.06 -4.09
CA THR A 226 18.50 23.01 -4.96
C THR A 226 19.63 22.08 -5.37
N THR A 227 19.51 20.81 -4.98
CA THR A 227 20.46 19.74 -5.30
C THR A 227 19.86 18.80 -6.36
N THR A 228 20.73 18.18 -7.17
CA THR A 228 20.31 17.15 -8.13
C THR A 228 20.04 15.82 -7.46
N GLU A 229 20.76 15.54 -6.37
CA GLU A 229 20.68 14.32 -5.56
C GLU A 229 20.65 14.71 -4.08
N PRO A 230 20.03 13.90 -3.20
CA PRO A 230 19.93 14.21 -1.78
C PRO A 230 21.32 14.28 -1.12
N SER A 231 21.55 15.34 -0.35
CA SER A 231 22.77 15.51 0.45
C SER A 231 22.96 14.38 1.47
N PRO A 232 24.19 14.15 1.98
CA PRO A 232 24.43 13.17 3.05
C PRO A 232 23.49 13.29 4.26
N PHE A 233 23.10 14.50 4.66
CA PHE A 233 22.17 14.73 5.76
C PHE A 233 20.73 14.41 5.34
N ALA A 234 20.32 14.78 4.12
CA ALA A 234 18.99 14.46 3.61
C ALA A 234 18.81 12.95 3.47
N ARG A 235 19.82 12.22 3.00
CA ARG A 235 19.81 10.75 2.94
C ARG A 235 19.54 10.11 4.31
N SER A 236 20.19 10.61 5.37
CA SER A 236 19.97 10.12 6.73
C SER A 236 18.52 10.32 7.19
N LEU A 237 17.95 11.51 6.97
CA LEU A 237 16.56 11.82 7.31
C LEU A 237 15.55 11.00 6.49
N LEU A 238 15.79 10.85 5.19
CA LEU A 238 14.94 10.05 4.29
C LEU A 238 14.96 8.56 4.65
N PHE A 239 16.04 8.03 5.22
CA PHE A 239 16.08 6.64 5.67
C PHE A 239 15.20 6.42 6.91
N GLY A 240 15.23 7.36 7.87
CA GLY A 240 14.33 7.35 9.03
C GLY A 240 12.85 7.33 8.61
N TYR A 241 12.51 8.05 7.53
CA TYR A 241 11.18 8.01 6.91
C TYR A 241 10.76 6.60 6.47
N VAL A 242 11.63 5.86 5.78
CA VAL A 242 11.34 4.52 5.27
C VAL A 242 10.97 3.56 6.40
N ALA A 243 11.74 3.60 7.50
CA ALA A 243 11.50 2.76 8.66
C ALA A 243 10.25 3.15 9.44
N GLN A 244 9.76 4.38 9.34
CA GLN A 244 8.49 4.76 9.96
C GLN A 244 7.30 4.30 9.10
N PHE A 245 7.37 4.51 7.79
CA PHE A 245 6.29 4.18 6.86
C PHE A 245 6.08 2.66 6.69
N MET A 246 7.17 1.88 6.64
CA MET A 246 7.09 0.40 6.56
C MET A 246 6.40 -0.24 7.78
N TYR A 247 6.39 0.44 8.92
CA TYR A 247 5.89 -0.09 10.19
C TYR A 247 4.65 0.68 10.71
N GLU A 248 4.20 1.72 10.00
CA GLU A 248 3.01 2.51 10.35
C GLU A 248 1.68 1.78 10.04
N GLY A 249 1.68 0.66 9.30
CA GLY A 249 0.45 -0.10 9.03
C GLY A 249 0.59 -1.57 8.63
N ASP A 250 -0.47 -2.35 8.88
CA ASP A 250 -0.74 -3.62 8.20
C ASP A 250 -1.24 -3.35 6.77
N SER A 251 -0.40 -2.68 5.97
CA SER A 251 -0.73 -2.35 4.59
C SER A 251 -0.62 -3.58 3.69
N PRO A 252 -1.59 -3.83 2.77
CA PRO A 252 -1.54 -4.91 1.78
C PRO A 252 -0.24 -4.93 0.97
N LEU A 253 0.14 -6.09 0.42
CA LEU A 253 1.38 -6.24 -0.36
C LEU A 253 1.49 -5.25 -1.53
N ALA A 254 0.37 -4.85 -2.14
CA ALA A 254 0.33 -3.85 -3.21
C ALA A 254 0.65 -2.43 -2.72
N GLU A 255 0.20 -2.03 -1.52
CA GLU A 255 0.62 -0.77 -0.89
C GLU A 255 2.11 -0.82 -0.50
N ARG A 256 2.62 -1.99 -0.09
CA ARG A 256 4.07 -2.18 0.17
C ARG A 256 4.90 -2.08 -1.10
N ARG A 257 4.44 -2.65 -2.23
CA ARG A 257 5.08 -2.51 -3.55
C ARG A 257 5.02 -1.06 -4.05
N ALA A 258 3.90 -0.38 -3.84
CA ALA A 258 3.74 1.03 -4.15
C ALA A 258 4.71 1.92 -3.32
N ALA A 259 4.94 1.58 -2.05
CA ALA A 259 5.96 2.22 -1.22
C ALA A 259 7.38 1.89 -1.69
N ALA A 260 7.65 0.63 -2.08
CA ALA A 260 8.93 0.19 -2.67
C ALA A 260 9.29 0.89 -3.99
N LEU A 261 8.29 1.29 -4.77
CA LEU A 261 8.48 2.10 -5.98
C LEU A 261 8.72 3.60 -5.69
N ALA A 262 8.32 4.08 -4.51
CA ALA A 262 8.59 5.44 -4.01
C ALA A 262 9.90 5.54 -3.21
N LEU A 263 10.60 4.41 -3.04
CA LEU A 263 11.89 4.32 -2.37
C LEU A 263 13.02 4.71 -3.32
N ASP A 264 14.02 5.40 -2.77
CA ASP A 264 15.24 5.77 -3.49
C ASP A 264 16.10 4.51 -3.71
N SER A 265 16.06 3.99 -4.93
CA SER A 265 16.66 2.70 -5.29
C SER A 265 18.19 2.72 -5.24
N ARG A 266 18.82 3.90 -5.35
CA ARG A 266 20.28 4.06 -5.20
C ARG A 266 20.70 4.00 -3.73
N LEU A 267 19.92 4.62 -2.84
CA LEU A 267 20.16 4.58 -1.39
C LEU A 267 20.03 3.15 -0.84
N LEU A 268 19.08 2.37 -1.39
CA LEU A 268 18.97 0.94 -1.12
C LEU A 268 20.11 0.12 -1.76
N ALA A 269 20.50 0.41 -3.01
CA ALA A 269 21.55 -0.34 -3.71
C ALA A 269 22.95 -0.16 -3.10
N GLU A 270 23.27 1.02 -2.56
CA GLU A 270 24.52 1.27 -1.84
C GLU A 270 24.63 0.46 -0.54
N LEU A 271 23.50 0.11 0.10
CA LEU A 271 23.45 -0.58 1.38
C LEU A 271 23.10 -2.07 1.29
N LEU A 272 22.31 -2.48 0.29
CA LEU A 272 21.76 -3.85 0.16
C LEU A 272 22.30 -4.61 -1.07
N GLY A 273 23.10 -3.97 -1.92
CA GLY A 273 23.50 -4.53 -3.22
C GLY A 273 22.41 -4.35 -4.27
N GLN A 274 22.79 -4.48 -5.55
CA GLN A 274 22.00 -4.09 -6.72
C GLN A 274 20.52 -4.51 -6.63
N ALA A 275 19.63 -3.52 -6.53
CA ALA A 275 18.19 -3.74 -6.52
C ALA A 275 17.73 -4.23 -7.91
N GLU A 276 17.18 -5.44 -7.97
CA GLU A 276 16.57 -6.01 -9.17
C GLU A 276 15.22 -5.31 -9.44
N LEU A 277 15.27 -4.16 -10.12
CA LEU A 277 14.11 -3.37 -10.57
C LEU A 277 13.11 -4.14 -11.45
N ARG A 278 13.48 -5.35 -11.89
CA ARG A 278 12.68 -6.27 -12.72
C ARG A 278 11.33 -6.64 -12.11
N GLU A 279 11.23 -6.73 -10.79
CA GLU A 279 10.00 -7.17 -10.11
C GLU A 279 8.99 -6.02 -9.88
N LEU A 280 9.39 -4.77 -10.14
CA LEU A 280 8.61 -3.59 -9.79
C LEU A 280 7.92 -2.92 -10.99
N LEU A 281 8.37 -3.18 -12.22
CA LEU A 281 7.76 -2.62 -13.43
C LEU A 281 6.71 -3.57 -14.01
N ASP A 282 5.53 -3.02 -14.32
CA ASP A 282 4.44 -3.76 -14.93
C ASP A 282 4.70 -3.97 -16.44
N PRO A 283 4.69 -5.23 -16.95
CA PRO A 283 4.94 -5.53 -18.36
C PRO A 283 3.98 -4.83 -19.34
N ASP A 284 2.70 -4.77 -19.01
CA ASP A 284 1.66 -4.19 -19.87
C ASP A 284 1.82 -2.67 -19.95
N VAL A 285 2.20 -2.04 -18.82
CA VAL A 285 2.53 -0.61 -18.78
C VAL A 285 3.76 -0.31 -19.64
N LEU A 286 4.78 -1.17 -19.60
CA LEU A 286 5.99 -1.02 -20.40
C LEU A 286 5.66 -1.06 -21.90
N GLU A 287 4.95 -2.10 -22.36
CA GLU A 287 4.58 -2.26 -23.77
C GLU A 287 3.72 -1.10 -24.28
N ARG A 288 2.72 -0.69 -23.49
CA ARG A 288 1.85 0.45 -23.82
C ARG A 288 2.63 1.75 -23.93
N THR A 289 3.49 2.02 -22.95
CA THR A 289 4.29 3.25 -22.91
C THR A 289 5.29 3.30 -24.05
N GLU A 290 5.93 2.19 -24.38
CA GLU A 290 6.82 2.10 -25.55
C GLU A 290 6.05 2.31 -26.86
N SER A 291 4.85 1.73 -27.01
CA SER A 291 3.98 1.95 -28.17
C SER A 291 3.58 3.41 -28.35
N GLU A 292 3.28 4.12 -27.25
CA GLU A 292 2.98 5.56 -27.27
C GLU A 292 4.22 6.40 -27.66
N LEU A 293 5.37 6.13 -27.04
CA LEU A 293 6.63 6.82 -27.35
C LEU A 293 7.06 6.62 -28.80
N GLN A 294 6.84 5.42 -29.34
CA GLN A 294 7.10 5.06 -30.73
C GLN A 294 6.02 5.53 -31.70
N ARG A 295 4.96 6.19 -31.22
CA ARG A 295 3.82 6.66 -32.04
C ARG A 295 3.09 5.55 -32.79
N LEU A 296 3.08 4.33 -32.22
CA LEU A 296 2.37 3.15 -32.74
C LEU A 296 0.94 3.06 -32.19
N ALA A 297 0.69 3.66 -31.03
CA ALA A 297 -0.64 3.78 -30.41
C ALA A 297 -1.62 4.52 -31.35
N GLU A 298 -2.87 4.05 -31.38
CA GLU A 298 -3.88 4.50 -32.35
C GLU A 298 -4.15 6.01 -32.30
N ASP A 299 -4.12 6.60 -31.10
CA ASP A 299 -4.29 8.03 -30.85
C ASP A 299 -3.08 8.88 -31.29
N ARG A 300 -1.92 8.26 -31.49
CA ARG A 300 -0.64 8.91 -31.78
C ARG A 300 -0.15 8.76 -33.21
N ARG A 301 -0.84 7.98 -34.05
CA ARG A 301 -0.49 7.76 -35.46
C ARG A 301 -0.62 9.04 -36.29
N ALA A 302 0.31 9.24 -37.23
CA ALA A 302 0.26 10.35 -38.18
C ALA A 302 -0.91 10.19 -39.16
N ARG A 303 -1.56 11.32 -39.50
CA ARG A 303 -2.75 11.36 -40.37
C ARG A 303 -2.52 12.05 -41.70
N ASP A 304 -1.44 12.80 -41.82
CA ASP A 304 -1.09 13.61 -42.98
C ASP A 304 0.45 13.75 -43.12
N ALA A 305 0.89 14.45 -44.18
CA ALA A 305 2.29 14.69 -44.45
C ALA A 305 2.99 15.50 -43.34
N GLU A 306 2.30 16.43 -42.68
CA GLU A 306 2.86 17.19 -41.54
C GLU A 306 3.13 16.28 -40.34
N GLY A 307 2.20 15.36 -40.03
CA GLY A 307 2.40 14.33 -39.02
C GLY A 307 3.63 13.47 -39.30
N VAL A 308 3.90 13.12 -40.57
CA VAL A 308 5.12 12.37 -40.95
C VAL A 308 6.40 13.21 -40.72
N ALA A 309 6.38 14.50 -41.03
CA ALA A 309 7.50 15.39 -40.73
C ALA A 309 7.76 15.47 -39.22
N ASP A 310 6.70 15.54 -38.41
CA ASP A 310 6.81 15.51 -36.95
C ASP A 310 7.33 14.18 -36.41
N LEU A 311 6.94 13.04 -37.01
CA LEU A 311 7.49 11.73 -36.66
C LEU A 311 9.02 11.70 -36.83
N LEU A 312 9.52 12.19 -37.97
CA LEU A 312 10.96 12.23 -38.25
C LEU A 312 11.70 13.21 -37.33
N ARG A 313 11.07 14.33 -36.97
CA ARG A 313 11.63 15.29 -36.01
C ARG A 313 11.74 14.71 -34.60
N LEU A 314 10.72 13.96 -34.15
CA LEU A 314 10.67 13.40 -32.79
C LEU A 314 11.48 12.11 -32.65
N LEU A 315 11.28 11.14 -33.56
CA LEU A 315 11.88 9.81 -33.50
C LEU A 315 13.27 9.75 -34.14
N GLY A 316 13.55 10.66 -35.08
CA GLY A 316 14.76 10.62 -35.91
C GLY A 316 14.57 9.78 -37.16
N PRO A 317 15.67 9.27 -37.76
CA PRO A 317 15.61 8.60 -39.04
C PRO A 317 14.80 7.29 -39.01
N LEU A 318 13.85 7.13 -39.95
CA LEU A 318 12.96 5.96 -40.06
C LEU A 318 12.98 5.36 -41.47
N GLY A 319 12.82 4.05 -41.57
CA GLY A 319 12.57 3.36 -42.85
C GLY A 319 11.13 3.55 -43.35
N GLY A 320 10.89 3.33 -44.65
CA GLY A 320 9.55 3.49 -45.23
C GLY A 320 8.48 2.59 -44.57
N ALA A 321 8.83 1.34 -44.26
CA ALA A 321 7.93 0.42 -43.55
C ALA A 321 7.64 0.86 -42.11
N GLU A 322 8.61 1.48 -41.44
CA GLU A 322 8.48 1.99 -40.08
C GLU A 322 7.55 3.21 -40.03
N ILE A 323 7.64 4.08 -41.04
CA ILE A 323 6.75 5.24 -41.19
C ILE A 323 5.33 4.74 -41.45
N ALA A 324 5.15 3.78 -42.36
CA ALA A 324 3.84 3.21 -42.67
C ALA A 324 3.17 2.59 -41.42
N ALA A 325 3.93 1.88 -40.56
CA ALA A 325 3.42 1.33 -39.31
C ALA A 325 2.96 2.38 -38.28
N ARG A 326 3.42 3.63 -38.40
CA ARG A 326 3.12 4.77 -37.53
C ARG A 326 2.11 5.75 -38.15
N CYS A 327 1.58 5.43 -39.32
CA CYS A 327 0.54 6.18 -39.99
C CYS A 327 -0.80 5.45 -39.87
N THR A 328 -1.90 6.17 -40.07
CA THR A 328 -3.21 5.55 -40.26
C THR A 328 -3.26 4.79 -41.60
N ASP A 329 -4.29 3.97 -41.82
CA ASP A 329 -4.47 3.17 -43.05
C ASP A 329 -4.54 4.02 -44.35
N ALA A 330 -4.60 5.35 -44.21
CA ALA A 330 -4.56 6.33 -45.28
C ALA A 330 -3.13 6.78 -45.66
N PHE A 331 -2.08 6.04 -45.27
CA PHE A 331 -0.71 6.38 -45.65
C PHE A 331 -0.54 6.35 -47.17
N GLU A 332 -0.26 7.53 -47.75
CA GLU A 332 0.09 7.65 -49.15
C GLU A 332 1.61 7.78 -49.29
N ALA A 333 2.22 6.88 -50.07
CA ALA A 333 3.66 6.94 -50.35
C ALA A 333 4.11 8.30 -50.95
N GLY A 334 3.19 9.02 -51.59
CA GLY A 334 3.42 10.36 -52.14
C GLY A 334 3.73 11.44 -51.09
N TRP A 335 3.37 11.25 -49.82
CA TRP A 335 3.71 12.23 -48.77
C TRP A 335 5.22 12.38 -48.58
N LEU A 336 5.96 11.27 -48.63
CA LEU A 336 7.43 11.30 -48.51
C LEU A 336 8.07 11.98 -49.71
N SER A 337 7.58 11.70 -50.93
CA SER A 337 8.04 12.35 -52.15
C SER A 337 7.77 13.86 -52.12
N GLY A 338 6.59 14.29 -51.67
CA GLY A 338 6.26 15.71 -51.52
C GLY A 338 7.14 16.43 -50.49
N LEU A 339 7.45 15.78 -49.36
CA LEU A 339 8.35 16.33 -48.34
C LEU A 339 9.80 16.41 -48.81
N GLU A 340 10.25 15.46 -49.64
CA GLU A 340 11.57 15.47 -50.28
C GLU A 340 11.67 16.59 -51.33
N GLU A 341 10.66 16.75 -52.18
CA GLU A 341 10.57 17.86 -53.16
C GLU A 341 10.55 19.23 -52.48
N ALA A 342 9.83 19.34 -51.35
CA ALA A 342 9.81 20.53 -50.50
C ALA A 342 11.10 20.75 -49.68
N ARG A 343 12.09 19.84 -49.78
CA ARG A 343 13.37 19.85 -49.06
C ARG A 343 13.22 19.90 -47.54
N ARG A 344 12.20 19.24 -46.99
CA ARG A 344 12.01 19.08 -45.53
C ARG A 344 12.56 17.77 -45.01
N VAL A 345 12.65 16.76 -45.88
CA VAL A 345 13.15 15.42 -45.55
C VAL A 345 14.24 15.03 -46.54
N ILE A 346 15.23 14.29 -46.05
CA ILE A 346 16.35 13.76 -46.83
C ILE A 346 16.40 12.23 -46.77
N ARG A 347 16.81 11.61 -47.88
CA ARG A 347 17.15 10.19 -47.95
C ARG A 347 18.61 9.98 -47.57
N VAL A 348 18.84 9.12 -46.60
CA VAL A 348 20.17 8.81 -46.06
C VAL A 348 20.33 7.31 -45.89
N ARG A 349 21.57 6.82 -45.94
CA ARG A 349 21.87 5.40 -45.70
C ARG A 349 22.53 5.23 -44.34
N ILE A 350 21.83 4.57 -43.42
CA ILE A 350 22.28 4.33 -42.04
C ILE A 350 22.32 2.82 -41.80
N ALA A 351 23.41 2.30 -41.25
CA ALA A 351 23.59 0.86 -41.01
C ALA A 351 23.37 -0.03 -42.25
N GLY A 352 23.56 0.50 -43.46
CA GLY A 352 23.34 -0.21 -44.72
C GLY A 352 21.92 -0.14 -45.29
N GLU A 353 20.97 0.43 -44.56
CA GLU A 353 19.56 0.57 -44.95
C GLU A 353 19.23 2.01 -45.37
N GLU A 354 18.33 2.16 -46.35
CA GLU A 354 17.79 3.48 -46.71
C GLU A 354 16.76 3.94 -45.68
N ARG A 355 16.94 5.17 -45.19
CA ARG A 355 16.07 5.81 -44.20
C ARG A 355 15.79 7.26 -44.58
N TRP A 356 14.64 7.74 -44.15
CA TRP A 356 14.20 9.12 -44.25
C TRP A 356 14.53 9.84 -42.95
N ALA A 357 15.08 11.05 -43.04
CA ALA A 357 15.40 11.90 -41.89
C ALA A 357 14.96 13.34 -42.16
N GLY A 358 14.62 14.09 -41.12
CA GLY A 358 14.41 15.54 -41.26
C GLY A 358 15.69 16.23 -41.74
N ILE A 359 15.54 17.28 -42.57
CA ILE A 359 16.70 18.01 -43.09
C ILE A 359 17.54 18.64 -41.96
N GLU A 360 16.91 18.95 -40.83
CA GLU A 360 17.52 19.51 -39.62
C GLU A 360 18.50 18.55 -38.93
N ASP A 361 18.45 17.26 -39.24
CA ASP A 361 19.36 16.25 -38.72
C ASP A 361 20.58 16.01 -39.61
N ALA A 362 20.69 16.68 -40.77
CA ALA A 362 21.77 16.46 -41.72
C ALA A 362 23.17 16.59 -41.10
N GLY A 363 23.44 17.69 -40.40
CA GLY A 363 24.71 17.90 -39.69
C GLY A 363 24.98 16.83 -38.62
N ARG A 364 23.96 16.47 -37.83
CA ARG A 364 24.07 15.42 -36.79
C ARG A 364 24.44 14.06 -37.39
N LEU A 365 23.79 13.66 -38.48
CA LEU A 365 24.02 12.37 -39.12
C LEU A 365 25.39 12.30 -39.82
N ARG A 366 25.82 13.38 -40.46
CA ARG A 366 27.15 13.48 -41.06
C ARG A 366 28.23 13.35 -39.99
N ASP A 367 28.12 14.11 -38.90
CA ASP A 367 29.18 14.23 -37.91
C ASP A 367 29.20 13.02 -36.95
N ALA A 368 28.05 12.44 -36.62
CA ALA A 368 27.97 11.28 -35.73
C ALA A 368 28.25 9.95 -36.44
N LEU A 369 27.72 9.77 -37.65
CA LEU A 369 27.71 8.46 -38.34
C LEU A 369 28.56 8.44 -39.62
N GLY A 370 29.09 9.58 -40.06
CA GLY A 370 29.78 9.68 -41.35
C GLY A 370 28.86 9.49 -42.55
N THR A 371 27.55 9.72 -42.39
CA THR A 371 26.57 9.45 -43.44
C THR A 371 26.71 10.44 -44.60
N PRO A 372 26.80 9.98 -45.86
CA PRO A 372 26.84 10.87 -47.01
C PRO A 372 25.48 11.56 -47.18
N LEU A 373 25.50 12.90 -47.25
CA LEU A 373 24.30 13.71 -47.43
C LEU A 373 23.96 13.87 -48.93
N PRO A 374 22.67 13.94 -49.29
CA PRO A 374 22.26 14.23 -50.66
C PRO A 374 22.61 15.65 -51.10
N VAL A 375 22.71 15.86 -52.41
CA VAL A 375 23.06 17.18 -52.98
C VAL A 375 21.90 18.16 -52.77
N GLY A 376 22.20 19.38 -52.29
CA GLY A 376 21.22 20.46 -52.13
C GLY A 376 20.77 20.76 -50.70
N VAL A 377 21.39 20.16 -49.69
CA VAL A 377 21.19 20.53 -48.27
C VAL A 377 21.82 21.91 -47.99
N PRO A 378 21.06 22.90 -47.48
CA PRO A 378 21.59 24.21 -47.11
C PRO A 378 22.66 24.15 -46.02
N GLU A 379 23.63 25.06 -46.08
CA GLU A 379 24.78 25.11 -45.14
C GLU A 379 24.33 25.23 -43.68
N ALA A 380 23.26 25.98 -43.41
CA ALA A 380 22.68 26.15 -42.08
C ALA A 380 22.29 24.84 -41.39
N PHE A 381 21.93 23.79 -42.14
CA PHE A 381 21.59 22.47 -41.58
C PHE A 381 22.80 21.53 -41.47
N THR A 382 23.98 22.00 -41.89
CA THR A 382 25.24 21.24 -41.88
C THR A 382 26.26 21.82 -40.89
N GLU A 383 25.86 22.81 -40.09
CA GLU A 383 26.68 23.38 -39.02
C GLU A 383 27.01 22.30 -37.96
N PRO A 384 28.26 22.26 -37.46
CA PRO A 384 28.66 21.27 -36.46
C PRO A 384 27.88 21.42 -35.14
N VAL A 385 27.32 20.32 -34.66
CA VAL A 385 26.67 20.25 -33.35
C VAL A 385 27.70 19.83 -32.27
N LYS A 386 27.52 20.28 -31.03
CA LYS A 386 28.49 20.06 -29.94
C LYS A 386 28.73 18.58 -29.59
N ASP A 387 27.67 17.77 -29.49
CA ASP A 387 27.76 16.31 -29.28
C ASP A 387 26.77 15.57 -30.21
N PRO A 388 27.10 15.39 -31.50
CA PRO A 388 26.20 14.78 -32.48
C PRO A 388 25.81 13.34 -32.11
N LEU A 389 26.76 12.57 -31.58
CA LEU A 389 26.55 11.18 -31.19
C LEU A 389 25.71 11.07 -29.92
N GLY A 390 26.00 11.90 -28.92
CA GLY A 390 25.21 12.02 -27.71
C GLY A 390 23.78 12.41 -28.00
N ASP A 391 23.54 13.36 -28.91
CA ASP A 391 22.19 13.79 -29.31
C ASP A 391 21.37 12.65 -29.94
N LEU A 392 21.97 11.84 -30.83
CA LEU A 392 21.28 10.71 -31.46
C LEU A 392 20.92 9.62 -30.44
N ILE A 393 21.86 9.27 -29.56
CA ILE A 393 21.64 8.25 -28.54
C ILE A 393 20.65 8.75 -27.48
N ALA A 394 20.75 10.02 -27.06
CA ALA A 394 19.80 10.63 -26.13
C ALA A 394 18.39 10.71 -26.73
N ARG A 395 18.27 11.00 -28.04
CA ARG A 395 16.97 10.92 -28.73
C ARG A 395 16.42 9.50 -28.74
N HIS A 396 17.25 8.50 -29.04
CA HIS A 396 16.87 7.09 -28.99
C HIS A 396 16.36 6.70 -27.60
N ALA A 397 17.06 7.10 -26.54
CA ALA A 397 16.67 6.81 -25.16
C ALA A 397 15.38 7.51 -24.70
N ARG A 398 15.00 8.64 -25.31
CA ARG A 398 13.73 9.33 -25.03
C ARG A 398 12.52 8.73 -25.73
N THR A 399 12.74 7.90 -26.76
CA THR A 399 11.67 7.38 -27.62
C THR A 399 11.47 5.88 -27.49
N HIS A 400 12.36 5.16 -26.81
CA HIS A 400 12.29 3.73 -26.58
C HIS A 400 12.08 3.43 -25.10
N GLY A 401 11.53 2.25 -24.80
CA GLY A 401 11.58 1.70 -23.45
C GLY A 401 13.02 1.36 -23.04
N PRO A 402 13.23 0.60 -21.95
CA PRO A 402 14.56 0.09 -21.63
C PRO A 402 15.13 -0.69 -22.81
N PHE A 403 16.40 -0.50 -23.16
CA PHE A 403 17.05 -1.11 -24.33
C PHE A 403 18.49 -1.52 -24.04
N ARG A 404 19.05 -2.43 -24.83
CA ARG A 404 20.47 -2.83 -24.72
C ARG A 404 21.36 -1.95 -25.58
N ALA A 405 22.60 -1.72 -25.16
CA ALA A 405 23.57 -0.94 -25.96
C ALA A 405 23.77 -1.51 -27.39
N ALA A 406 23.67 -2.83 -27.55
CA ALA A 406 23.73 -3.50 -28.85
C ALA A 406 22.54 -3.16 -29.78
N GLU A 407 21.34 -2.91 -29.23
CA GLU A 407 20.15 -2.55 -30.00
C GLU A 407 20.32 -1.15 -30.61
N ALA A 408 20.76 -0.18 -29.79
CA ALA A 408 21.06 1.18 -30.26
C ALA A 408 22.26 1.20 -31.24
N ALA A 409 23.30 0.40 -30.98
CA ALA A 409 24.45 0.26 -31.87
C ALA A 409 24.04 -0.26 -33.25
N ALA A 410 23.21 -1.31 -33.29
CA ALA A 410 22.67 -1.85 -34.54
C ALA A 410 21.79 -0.82 -35.27
N ARG A 411 20.96 -0.05 -34.55
CA ARG A 411 20.08 0.98 -35.13
C ARG A 411 20.85 2.01 -35.96
N PHE A 412 22.01 2.43 -35.46
CA PHE A 412 22.81 3.51 -36.07
C PHE A 412 24.04 3.03 -36.84
N GLY A 413 24.35 1.73 -36.82
CA GLY A 413 25.54 1.16 -37.47
C GLY A 413 26.84 1.48 -36.72
N LEU A 414 26.74 1.65 -35.41
CA LEU A 414 27.86 1.98 -34.52
C LEU A 414 28.48 0.72 -33.90
N GLY A 415 29.72 0.82 -33.45
CA GLY A 415 30.32 -0.23 -32.62
C GLY A 415 29.74 -0.20 -31.20
N VAL A 416 29.42 -1.38 -30.63
CA VAL A 416 28.81 -1.49 -29.29
C VAL A 416 29.63 -0.75 -28.23
N ALA A 417 30.97 -0.83 -28.26
CA ALA A 417 31.82 -0.12 -27.30
C ALA A 417 31.69 1.41 -27.38
N VAL A 418 31.51 1.98 -28.57
CA VAL A 418 31.34 3.43 -28.78
C VAL A 418 29.97 3.88 -28.25
N THR A 419 28.94 3.08 -28.49
CA THR A 419 27.60 3.31 -27.96
C THR A 419 27.58 3.22 -26.44
N THR A 420 28.21 2.20 -25.85
CA THR A 420 28.34 2.05 -24.39
C THR A 420 29.06 3.23 -23.75
N GLY A 421 30.22 3.64 -24.27
CA GLY A 421 30.95 4.80 -23.72
C GLY A 421 30.18 6.13 -23.85
N THR A 422 29.29 6.24 -24.84
CA THR A 422 28.38 7.40 -24.94
C THR A 422 27.23 7.32 -23.94
N LEU A 423 26.64 6.15 -23.76
CA LEU A 423 25.61 5.92 -22.75
C LEU A 423 26.13 6.15 -21.33
N GLU A 424 27.36 5.72 -21.02
CA GLU A 424 28.03 6.00 -19.74
C GLU A 424 28.21 7.50 -19.51
N ARG A 425 28.63 8.25 -20.53
CA ARG A 425 28.76 9.72 -20.46
C ARG A 425 27.38 10.39 -20.26
N LEU A 426 26.36 9.93 -20.96
CA LEU A 426 24.99 10.43 -20.81
C LEU A 426 24.41 10.08 -19.43
N ALA A 427 24.79 8.95 -18.85
CA ALA A 427 24.41 8.56 -17.49
C ALA A 427 25.10 9.41 -16.42
N ALA A 428 26.38 9.73 -16.62
CA ALA A 428 27.07 10.70 -15.76
C ALA A 428 26.40 12.09 -15.81
N GLY A 429 25.78 12.44 -16.95
CA GLY A 429 24.96 13.65 -17.11
C GLY A 429 23.49 13.51 -16.65
N GLY A 430 23.08 12.37 -16.11
CA GLY A 430 21.72 12.12 -15.61
C GLY A 430 20.63 11.99 -16.69
N GLN A 431 20.98 11.91 -17.97
CA GLN A 431 20.01 11.82 -19.07
C GLN A 431 19.51 10.38 -19.31
N VAL A 432 20.34 9.39 -19.01
CA VAL A 432 20.01 7.96 -19.11
C VAL A 432 20.41 7.25 -17.81
N VAL A 433 19.75 6.12 -17.54
CA VAL A 433 20.00 5.29 -16.36
C VAL A 433 20.33 3.89 -16.82
N SER A 434 21.35 3.28 -16.22
CA SER A 434 21.73 1.89 -16.44
C SER A 434 21.14 0.97 -15.37
N GLY A 435 20.67 -0.21 -15.75
CA GLY A 435 20.11 -1.18 -14.81
C GLY A 435 19.50 -2.39 -15.50
N GLU A 436 18.73 -3.18 -14.77
CA GLU A 436 17.98 -4.31 -15.31
C GLU A 436 16.49 -4.00 -15.18
N PHE A 437 15.80 -3.70 -16.28
CA PHE A 437 14.47 -3.09 -16.24
C PHE A 437 13.37 -3.98 -16.84
N ARG A 438 13.62 -4.65 -17.98
CA ARG A 438 12.59 -5.48 -18.63
C ARG A 438 12.30 -6.75 -17.79
N PRO A 439 11.02 -7.04 -17.46
CA PRO A 439 10.65 -8.30 -16.82
C PRO A 439 11.06 -9.51 -17.67
N GLY A 440 11.83 -10.44 -17.09
CA GLY A 440 12.36 -11.61 -17.81
C GLY A 440 13.55 -11.33 -18.75
N GLY A 441 14.02 -10.09 -18.84
CA GLY A 441 15.26 -9.72 -19.54
C GLY A 441 16.52 -10.11 -18.76
N SER A 442 17.66 -10.18 -19.43
CA SER A 442 18.97 -10.45 -18.81
C SER A 442 20.04 -9.42 -19.22
N GLY A 443 20.96 -9.11 -18.31
CA GLY A 443 22.09 -8.21 -18.56
C GLY A 443 21.76 -6.71 -18.47
N LEU A 444 22.79 -5.89 -18.69
CA LEU A 444 22.73 -4.44 -18.53
C LEU A 444 21.90 -3.78 -19.63
N GLU A 445 20.89 -3.02 -19.22
CA GLU A 445 20.00 -2.22 -20.05
C GLU A 445 20.16 -0.73 -19.72
N TRP A 446 19.68 0.10 -20.63
CA TRP A 446 19.71 1.55 -20.55
C TRP A 446 18.30 2.08 -20.80
N CYS A 447 17.90 3.10 -20.06
CA CYS A 447 16.62 3.75 -20.23
C CYS A 447 16.79 5.27 -20.12
N GLY A 448 16.03 6.05 -20.88
CA GLY A 448 15.97 7.50 -20.68
C GLY A 448 15.45 7.81 -19.27
N ALA A 449 16.07 8.76 -18.57
CA ALA A 449 15.69 9.06 -17.19
C ALA A 449 14.20 9.42 -17.07
N GLU A 450 13.71 10.32 -17.94
CA GLU A 450 12.28 10.71 -18.02
C GLU A 450 11.36 9.52 -18.34
N VAL A 451 11.77 8.66 -19.27
CA VAL A 451 10.98 7.48 -19.67
C VAL A 451 10.86 6.51 -18.49
N LEU A 452 11.95 6.28 -17.75
CA LEU A 452 11.92 5.44 -16.56
C LEU A 452 11.00 6.01 -15.48
N ARG A 453 10.99 7.35 -15.25
CA ARG A 453 10.06 7.96 -14.28
C ARG A 453 8.60 7.77 -14.73
N MET A 454 8.32 7.97 -16.02
CA MET A 454 6.99 7.76 -16.58
C MET A 454 6.52 6.31 -16.41
N LEU A 455 7.39 5.34 -16.71
CA LEU A 455 7.11 3.91 -16.51
C LEU A 455 6.79 3.62 -15.04
N ARG A 456 7.63 4.07 -14.10
CA ARG A 456 7.40 3.88 -12.66
C ARG A 456 6.08 4.50 -12.20
N ARG A 457 5.78 5.74 -12.62
CA ARG A 457 4.54 6.45 -12.26
C ARG A 457 3.30 5.71 -12.75
N ARG A 458 3.34 5.21 -13.98
CA ARG A 458 2.21 4.45 -14.57
C ARG A 458 2.06 3.07 -13.96
N SER A 459 3.15 2.35 -13.68
CA SER A 459 3.10 1.05 -12.97
C SER A 459 2.57 1.22 -11.55
N LEU A 460 2.96 2.30 -10.86
CA LEU A 460 2.41 2.65 -9.55
C LEU A 460 0.91 2.95 -9.61
N ALA A 461 0.46 3.69 -10.63
CA ALA A 461 -0.96 3.99 -10.84
C ALA A 461 -1.78 2.72 -11.13
N ALA A 462 -1.25 1.81 -11.95
CA ALA A 462 -1.87 0.52 -12.22
C ALA A 462 -2.04 -0.31 -10.94
N LEU A 463 -0.98 -0.44 -10.14
CA LEU A 463 -1.01 -1.12 -8.84
C LEU A 463 -2.00 -0.48 -7.85
N ARG A 464 -2.11 0.85 -7.83
CA ARG A 464 -3.11 1.53 -6.99
C ARG A 464 -4.54 1.27 -7.44
N HIS A 465 -4.77 1.15 -8.74
CA HIS A 465 -6.09 0.84 -9.30
C HIS A 465 -6.54 -0.58 -8.94
N GLU A 466 -5.61 -1.54 -8.81
CA GLU A 466 -5.94 -2.90 -8.31
C GLU A 466 -6.49 -2.91 -6.87
N VAL A 467 -6.20 -1.87 -6.08
CA VAL A 467 -6.56 -1.77 -4.65
C VAL A 467 -7.61 -0.67 -4.42
N GLU A 468 -8.29 -0.23 -5.46
CA GLU A 468 -9.22 0.90 -5.34
C GLU A 468 -10.36 0.58 -4.34
N PRO A 469 -10.59 1.44 -3.32
CA PRO A 469 -11.62 1.20 -2.33
C PRO A 469 -13.01 1.21 -2.99
N VAL A 470 -13.74 0.11 -2.85
CA VAL A 470 -15.08 -0.02 -3.42
C VAL A 470 -16.12 0.70 -2.55
N PRO A 471 -17.17 1.29 -3.15
CA PRO A 471 -18.28 1.87 -2.39
C PRO A 471 -18.92 0.83 -1.44
N PRO A 472 -19.43 1.23 -0.26
CA PRO A 472 -20.05 0.31 0.70
C PRO A 472 -21.17 -0.56 0.11
N VAL A 473 -21.89 -0.04 -0.88
CA VAL A 473 -22.95 -0.76 -1.60
C VAL A 473 -22.40 -1.93 -2.42
N ALA A 474 -21.24 -1.77 -3.04
CA ALA A 474 -20.59 -2.83 -3.80
C ALA A 474 -20.12 -3.96 -2.88
N LEU A 475 -19.54 -3.61 -1.72
CA LEU A 475 -19.17 -4.57 -0.68
C LEU A 475 -20.40 -5.33 -0.15
N ALA A 476 -21.52 -4.66 0.11
CA ALA A 476 -22.74 -5.31 0.59
C ALA A 476 -23.26 -6.35 -0.42
N ARG A 477 -23.31 -6.00 -1.72
CA ARG A 477 -23.72 -6.92 -2.79
C ARG A 477 -22.76 -8.10 -2.92
N PHE A 478 -21.46 -7.84 -2.89
CA PHE A 478 -20.44 -8.88 -2.92
C PHE A 478 -20.57 -9.82 -1.72
N ALA A 479 -20.69 -9.30 -0.50
CA ALA A 479 -20.75 -10.10 0.72
C ALA A 479 -21.94 -11.07 0.71
N ILE A 480 -23.12 -10.62 0.27
CA ILE A 480 -24.32 -11.47 0.13
C ILE A 480 -24.07 -12.59 -0.89
N ALA A 481 -23.54 -12.24 -2.07
CA ALA A 481 -23.26 -13.21 -3.13
C ALA A 481 -22.16 -14.21 -2.74
N TRP A 482 -21.08 -13.71 -2.13
CA TRP A 482 -19.96 -14.50 -1.62
C TRP A 482 -20.45 -15.51 -0.59
N GLN A 483 -21.27 -15.07 0.37
CA GLN A 483 -21.87 -15.92 1.41
C GLN A 483 -22.98 -16.85 0.90
N SER A 484 -23.23 -16.87 -0.42
CA SER A 484 -24.27 -17.66 -1.08
C SER A 484 -25.69 -17.39 -0.54
N VAL A 485 -25.94 -16.24 0.09
CA VAL A 485 -27.24 -15.91 0.67
C VAL A 485 -28.23 -15.55 -0.44
N GLY A 486 -29.29 -16.35 -0.57
CA GLY A 486 -30.28 -16.20 -1.65
C GLY A 486 -29.84 -16.75 -3.01
N ALA A 487 -28.67 -17.41 -3.08
CA ALA A 487 -28.19 -18.04 -4.30
C ALA A 487 -28.89 -19.39 -4.53
N ALA A 488 -29.60 -19.54 -5.66
CA ALA A 488 -30.33 -20.77 -5.99
C ALA A 488 -29.45 -21.96 -6.40
N ASN A 489 -28.13 -21.75 -6.47
CA ASN A 489 -27.17 -22.66 -7.11
C ASN A 489 -26.50 -23.65 -6.13
N VAL A 490 -26.63 -23.45 -4.83
CA VAL A 490 -26.07 -24.36 -3.82
C VAL A 490 -27.17 -25.33 -3.34
N ARG A 491 -26.93 -26.63 -3.51
CA ARG A 491 -27.89 -27.72 -3.24
C ARG A 491 -27.19 -29.00 -2.76
N GLY A 492 -27.95 -29.85 -2.09
CA GLY A 492 -27.51 -31.19 -1.69
C GLY A 492 -26.38 -31.20 -0.65
N LEU A 493 -25.74 -32.37 -0.49
CA LEU A 493 -24.65 -32.60 0.48
C LEU A 493 -23.40 -31.79 0.13
N ASP A 494 -22.92 -31.85 -1.11
CA ASP A 494 -21.72 -31.11 -1.55
C ASP A 494 -21.87 -29.60 -1.36
N GLY A 495 -23.06 -29.07 -1.65
CA GLY A 495 -23.38 -27.66 -1.41
C GLY A 495 -23.37 -27.30 0.06
N LEU A 496 -23.85 -28.19 0.93
CA LEU A 496 -23.82 -28.01 2.38
C LEU A 496 -22.38 -28.03 2.92
N VAL A 497 -21.53 -28.95 2.45
CA VAL A 497 -20.10 -28.99 2.83
C VAL A 497 -19.40 -27.68 2.50
N ARG A 498 -19.58 -27.14 1.29
CA ARG A 498 -19.02 -25.84 0.89
C ARG A 498 -19.52 -24.68 1.76
N VAL A 499 -20.79 -24.71 2.15
CA VAL A 499 -21.36 -23.70 3.06
C VAL A 499 -20.77 -23.85 4.47
N VAL A 500 -20.59 -25.08 4.96
CA VAL A 500 -19.92 -25.33 6.24
C VAL A 500 -18.48 -24.84 6.19
N GLU A 501 -17.74 -25.16 5.12
CA GLU A 501 -16.36 -24.70 4.88
C GLU A 501 -16.24 -23.18 4.99
N GLN A 502 -17.15 -22.45 4.37
CA GLN A 502 -17.19 -20.99 4.42
C GLN A 502 -17.59 -20.42 5.78
N LEU A 503 -18.38 -21.16 6.57
CA LEU A 503 -18.91 -20.74 7.87
C LEU A 503 -18.10 -21.28 9.07
N GLN A 504 -17.03 -22.04 8.84
CA GLN A 504 -16.28 -22.66 9.94
C GLN A 504 -15.80 -21.60 10.95
N GLY A 505 -16.05 -21.85 12.23
CA GLY A 505 -15.72 -20.92 13.31
C GLY A 505 -16.66 -19.72 13.48
N ALA A 506 -17.66 -19.53 12.61
CA ALA A 506 -18.71 -18.54 12.84
C ALA A 506 -19.66 -19.01 13.94
N SER A 507 -19.66 -18.30 15.08
CA SER A 507 -20.56 -18.58 16.19
C SER A 507 -21.96 -18.06 15.89
N VAL A 508 -22.95 -18.96 15.88
CA VAL A 508 -24.35 -18.64 15.61
C VAL A 508 -25.26 -19.24 16.69
N PRO A 509 -26.44 -18.65 16.98
CA PRO A 509 -27.39 -19.29 17.88
C PRO A 509 -27.84 -20.63 17.31
N ALA A 510 -27.89 -21.68 18.14
CA ALA A 510 -28.30 -23.01 17.75
C ALA A 510 -29.71 -23.00 17.14
N SER A 511 -30.60 -22.19 17.68
CA SER A 511 -31.95 -22.02 17.13
C SER A 511 -32.02 -21.31 15.77
N ALA A 512 -30.97 -20.61 15.34
CA ALA A 512 -30.87 -19.90 14.06
C ALA A 512 -30.22 -20.74 12.95
N LEU A 513 -29.35 -21.70 13.31
CA LEU A 513 -28.54 -22.46 12.36
C LEU A 513 -29.39 -23.13 11.26
N GLU A 514 -30.29 -24.04 11.67
CA GLU A 514 -31.14 -24.80 10.74
C GLU A 514 -32.39 -24.03 10.26
N LYS A 515 -32.63 -22.80 10.75
CA LYS A 515 -33.82 -21.99 10.40
C LYS A 515 -33.52 -20.83 9.47
N LEU A 516 -32.39 -20.16 9.68
CA LEU A 516 -32.02 -18.91 9.00
C LEU A 516 -30.71 -19.08 8.25
N VAL A 517 -29.69 -19.67 8.87
CA VAL A 517 -28.32 -19.66 8.34
C VAL A 517 -28.17 -20.64 7.17
N LEU A 518 -28.49 -21.92 7.38
CA LEU A 518 -28.34 -22.96 6.35
C LEU A 518 -29.42 -22.87 5.26
N PRO A 519 -30.72 -22.66 5.57
CA PRO A 519 -31.75 -22.56 4.53
C PRO A 519 -31.63 -21.33 3.63
N SER A 520 -30.99 -20.25 4.09
CA SER A 520 -30.75 -19.07 3.25
C SER A 520 -29.61 -19.28 2.24
N ARG A 521 -28.81 -20.33 2.41
CA ARG A 521 -27.63 -20.64 1.59
C ARG A 521 -27.80 -21.89 0.75
N VAL A 522 -28.45 -22.92 1.29
CA VAL A 522 -28.69 -24.21 0.60
C VAL A 522 -30.18 -24.33 0.29
N SER A 523 -30.53 -24.27 -0.98
CA SER A 523 -31.94 -24.10 -1.42
C SER A 523 -32.86 -25.28 -1.11
N ASP A 524 -32.34 -26.50 -1.00
CA ASP A 524 -33.06 -27.73 -0.67
C ASP A 524 -32.69 -28.28 0.72
N TYR A 525 -32.18 -27.43 1.61
CA TYR A 525 -31.72 -27.83 2.95
C TYR A 525 -32.78 -28.62 3.73
N ARG A 526 -32.36 -29.78 4.25
CA ARG A 526 -33.13 -30.60 5.20
C ARG A 526 -32.21 -31.02 6.35
N PRO A 527 -32.70 -31.09 7.59
CA PRO A 527 -31.87 -31.49 8.75
C PRO A 527 -31.14 -32.83 8.57
N ALA A 528 -31.73 -33.75 7.80
CA ALA A 528 -31.12 -35.04 7.47
C ALA A 528 -29.77 -34.93 6.74
N LEU A 529 -29.56 -33.88 5.93
CA LEU A 529 -28.29 -33.66 5.23
C LEU A 529 -27.15 -33.38 6.22
N LEU A 530 -27.43 -32.57 7.24
CA LEU A 530 -26.43 -32.26 8.27
C LEU A 530 -26.22 -33.45 9.21
N ASP A 531 -27.27 -34.19 9.54
CA ASP A 531 -27.14 -35.43 10.32
C ASP A 531 -26.29 -36.48 9.60
N GLU A 532 -26.44 -36.60 8.28
CA GLU A 532 -25.64 -37.52 7.46
C GLU A 532 -24.15 -37.14 7.51
N LEU A 533 -23.81 -35.86 7.32
CA LEU A 533 -22.42 -35.38 7.41
C LEU A 533 -21.83 -35.52 8.82
N CYS A 534 -22.61 -35.26 9.86
CA CYS A 534 -22.15 -35.44 11.24
C CYS A 534 -21.96 -36.91 11.61
N ALA A 535 -22.89 -37.79 11.20
CA ALA A 535 -22.80 -39.23 11.47
C ALA A 535 -21.68 -39.90 10.67
N ALA A 536 -21.38 -39.40 9.47
CA ALA A 536 -20.21 -39.80 8.69
C ALA A 536 -18.88 -39.29 9.29
N GLY A 537 -18.94 -38.37 10.25
CA GLY A 537 -17.76 -37.76 10.86
C GLY A 537 -17.07 -36.73 9.97
N GLU A 538 -17.73 -36.22 8.92
CA GLU A 538 -17.19 -35.19 8.04
C GLU A 538 -17.37 -33.79 8.64
N VAL A 539 -18.45 -33.57 9.39
CA VAL A 539 -18.78 -32.30 10.04
C VAL A 539 -18.92 -32.48 11.55
N VAL A 540 -18.23 -31.65 12.31
CA VAL A 540 -18.32 -31.57 13.77
C VAL A 540 -18.95 -30.26 14.18
N TRP A 541 -19.78 -30.26 15.22
CA TRP A 541 -20.29 -29.04 15.84
C TRP A 541 -19.72 -28.85 17.23
N ALA A 542 -19.57 -27.62 17.68
CA ALA A 542 -19.11 -27.31 19.04
C ALA A 542 -19.91 -26.14 19.63
N GLY A 543 -20.17 -26.20 20.94
CA GLY A 543 -20.79 -25.11 21.68
C GLY A 543 -19.78 -24.06 22.15
N HIS A 544 -20.24 -22.81 22.24
CA HIS A 544 -19.47 -21.62 22.65
C HIS A 544 -20.15 -20.83 23.77
N GLY A 545 -20.96 -21.51 24.58
CA GLY A 545 -21.69 -20.97 25.71
C GLY A 545 -23.20 -20.99 25.54
N ALA A 546 -23.91 -21.07 26.67
CA ALA A 546 -25.37 -21.06 26.70
C ALA A 546 -25.94 -19.65 26.52
N LEU A 547 -27.13 -19.55 25.94
CA LEU A 547 -27.97 -18.36 25.86
C LEU A 547 -29.15 -18.51 26.86
N PRO A 548 -29.82 -17.41 27.24
CA PRO A 548 -31.01 -17.49 28.08
C PRO A 548 -32.06 -18.47 27.52
N GLY A 549 -32.60 -19.33 28.38
CA GLY A 549 -33.57 -20.36 27.99
C GLY A 549 -32.89 -21.70 27.70
N LYS A 550 -33.22 -22.32 26.56
CA LYS A 550 -32.69 -23.63 26.12
C LYS A 550 -31.83 -23.51 24.85
N ASP A 551 -31.29 -22.33 24.59
CA ASP A 551 -30.51 -22.02 23.38
C ASP A 551 -29.04 -21.84 23.74
N GLY A 552 -28.16 -21.80 22.74
CA GLY A 552 -26.73 -21.64 22.94
C GLY A 552 -26.02 -21.25 21.66
N TRP A 553 -24.79 -20.78 21.79
CA TRP A 553 -23.92 -20.50 20.66
C TRP A 553 -23.28 -21.79 20.17
N ILE A 554 -23.33 -22.02 18.87
CA ILE A 554 -22.68 -23.16 18.22
C ILE A 554 -21.92 -22.70 16.98
N SER A 555 -20.95 -23.49 16.56
CA SER A 555 -20.35 -23.40 15.23
C SER A 555 -20.18 -24.79 14.63
N LEU A 556 -20.02 -24.82 13.31
CA LEU A 556 -19.73 -26.03 12.55
C LEU A 556 -18.28 -26.01 12.09
N TYR A 557 -17.70 -27.19 11.90
CA TYR A 557 -16.36 -27.40 11.39
C TYR A 557 -16.32 -28.64 10.51
N LEU A 558 -15.47 -28.65 9.50
CA LEU A 558 -15.03 -29.87 8.86
C LEU A 558 -14.07 -30.59 9.80
N ALA A 559 -14.16 -31.91 9.86
CA ALA A 559 -13.43 -32.70 10.84
C ALA A 559 -11.90 -32.60 10.71
N ASP A 560 -11.39 -32.39 9.50
CA ASP A 560 -9.97 -32.17 9.20
C ASP A 560 -9.45 -30.79 9.64
N ALA A 561 -10.31 -29.76 9.55
CA ALA A 561 -9.98 -28.38 9.94
C ALA A 561 -10.24 -28.09 11.43
N ALA A 562 -11.10 -28.88 12.10
CA ALA A 562 -11.49 -28.68 13.48
C ALA A 562 -10.31 -28.53 14.47
N PRO A 563 -9.23 -29.34 14.42
CA PRO A 563 -8.08 -29.20 15.34
C PRO A 563 -7.36 -27.85 15.25
N PHE A 564 -7.46 -27.15 14.12
CA PHE A 564 -6.81 -25.86 13.88
C PHE A 564 -7.72 -24.67 14.18
N LEU A 565 -9.03 -24.84 14.04
CA LEU A 565 -10.02 -23.76 14.10
C LEU A 565 -10.85 -23.74 15.38
N LEU A 566 -10.92 -24.84 16.13
CA LEU A 566 -11.66 -24.89 17.38
C LEU A 566 -11.02 -23.97 18.43
N PRO A 567 -11.76 -23.00 18.99
CA PRO A 567 -11.28 -22.22 20.11
C PRO A 567 -11.17 -23.09 21.36
N PRO A 568 -10.34 -22.68 22.34
CA PRO A 568 -10.29 -23.37 23.63
C PRO A 568 -11.68 -23.37 24.30
N PRO A 569 -12.04 -24.46 25.01
CA PRO A 569 -13.34 -24.55 25.68
C PRO A 569 -13.62 -23.37 26.62
N VAL A 570 -14.88 -22.97 26.70
CA VAL A 570 -15.34 -21.93 27.60
C VAL A 570 -15.17 -22.42 29.05
N PRO A 571 -14.59 -21.61 29.96
CA PRO A 571 -14.46 -21.99 31.35
C PRO A 571 -15.82 -22.34 31.98
N LEU A 572 -15.90 -23.52 32.57
CA LEU A 572 -17.04 -24.03 33.32
C LEU A 572 -16.54 -24.37 34.73
N ASP A 573 -17.32 -24.07 35.76
CA ASP A 573 -17.03 -24.54 37.12
C ASP A 573 -17.25 -26.06 37.18
N PRO A 574 -16.19 -26.88 37.31
CA PRO A 574 -16.32 -28.32 37.19
C PRO A 574 -16.99 -28.91 38.43
N THR A 575 -18.02 -29.71 38.22
CA THR A 575 -18.61 -30.54 39.27
C THR A 575 -17.98 -31.93 39.25
N PRO A 576 -18.06 -32.73 40.34
CA PRO A 576 -17.62 -34.13 40.33
C PRO A 576 -18.26 -34.93 39.19
N LEU A 577 -19.52 -34.63 38.84
CA LEU A 577 -20.24 -35.24 37.72
C LEU A 577 -19.63 -34.84 36.36
N HIS A 578 -19.25 -33.57 36.17
CA HIS A 578 -18.54 -33.15 34.95
C HIS A 578 -17.22 -33.91 34.77
N GLY A 579 -16.43 -34.03 35.85
CA GLY A 579 -15.16 -34.76 35.82
C GLY A 579 -15.32 -36.25 35.51
N ALA A 580 -16.33 -36.89 36.09
CA ALA A 580 -16.63 -38.30 35.84
C ALA A 580 -17.08 -38.55 34.38
N ILE A 581 -17.90 -37.66 33.81
CA ILE A 581 -18.33 -37.73 32.40
C ILE A 581 -17.11 -37.60 31.46
N LEU A 582 -16.25 -36.62 31.67
CA LEU A 582 -15.04 -36.43 30.86
C LEU A 582 -14.09 -37.63 30.97
N THR A 583 -13.94 -38.19 32.17
CA THR A 583 -13.13 -39.40 32.39
C THR A 583 -13.72 -40.61 31.67
N ALA A 584 -15.05 -40.75 31.65
CA ALA A 584 -15.74 -41.81 30.92
C ALA A 584 -15.54 -41.70 29.40
N LEU A 585 -15.44 -40.49 28.87
CA LEU A 585 -15.25 -40.18 27.45
C LEU A 585 -13.78 -40.06 27.01
N ALA A 586 -12.83 -40.05 27.96
CA ALA A 586 -11.39 -39.88 27.69
C ALA A 586 -10.77 -40.93 26.76
N GLY A 587 -11.44 -42.06 26.56
CA GLY A 587 -11.00 -43.13 25.67
C GLY A 587 -11.11 -42.82 24.16
N GLY A 588 -11.64 -41.66 23.78
CA GLY A 588 -11.69 -41.21 22.38
C GLY A 588 -12.74 -41.88 21.51
N TYR A 589 -13.69 -42.62 22.09
CA TYR A 589 -14.83 -43.22 21.39
C TYR A 589 -16.14 -42.55 21.78
N ALA A 590 -17.11 -42.58 20.87
CA ALA A 590 -18.48 -42.19 21.15
C ALA A 590 -19.17 -43.23 22.05
N LEU A 591 -19.96 -42.76 23.00
CA LEU A 591 -20.79 -43.60 23.87
C LEU A 591 -22.25 -43.22 23.71
N PHE A 592 -23.12 -44.23 23.55
CA PHE A 592 -24.56 -43.99 23.68
C PHE A 592 -24.89 -43.62 25.12
N PHE A 593 -25.93 -42.81 25.32
CA PHE A 593 -26.32 -42.30 26.66
C PHE A 593 -26.45 -43.43 27.71
N ARG A 594 -27.05 -44.57 27.34
CA ARG A 594 -27.17 -45.75 28.22
C ARG A 594 -25.82 -46.36 28.62
N GLN A 595 -24.87 -46.41 27.70
CA GLN A 595 -23.53 -46.93 27.98
C GLN A 595 -22.76 -45.98 28.90
N LEU A 596 -22.95 -44.67 28.71
CA LEU A 596 -22.40 -43.66 29.60
C LEU A 596 -22.97 -43.80 31.01
N THR A 597 -24.29 -43.93 31.18
CA THR A 597 -24.90 -44.09 32.51
C THR A 597 -24.48 -45.39 33.19
N GLU A 598 -24.40 -46.51 32.46
CA GLU A 598 -23.89 -47.79 32.97
C GLU A 598 -22.43 -47.68 33.44
N ARG A 599 -21.60 -46.89 32.75
CA ARG A 599 -20.20 -46.65 33.13
C ARG A 599 -20.06 -45.71 34.32
N LEU A 600 -20.87 -44.65 34.38
CA LEU A 600 -20.91 -43.74 35.53
C LEU A 600 -21.40 -44.45 36.80
N ALA A 601 -22.29 -45.43 36.67
CA ALA A 601 -22.77 -46.24 37.80
C ALA A 601 -21.66 -47.11 38.43
N GLN A 602 -20.55 -47.35 37.72
CA GLN A 602 -19.39 -48.08 38.22
C GLN A 602 -18.39 -47.16 38.93
N ASP A 603 -18.56 -45.84 38.87
CA ASP A 603 -17.69 -44.87 39.51
C ASP A 603 -18.05 -44.70 40.99
N PRO A 604 -17.17 -45.10 41.93
CA PRO A 604 -17.46 -45.01 43.36
C PRO A 604 -17.55 -43.56 43.87
N THR A 605 -17.09 -42.57 43.10
CA THR A 605 -17.13 -41.14 43.47
C THR A 605 -18.52 -40.52 43.29
N LEU A 606 -19.43 -41.20 42.59
CA LEU A 606 -20.78 -40.72 42.27
C LEU A 606 -21.88 -41.37 43.11
N ALA A 607 -21.57 -41.90 44.31
CA ALA A 607 -22.59 -42.47 45.21
C ALA A 607 -23.22 -41.39 46.12
N PRO A 608 -24.56 -41.21 46.14
CA PRO A 608 -25.59 -41.93 45.40
C PRO A 608 -25.70 -41.50 43.93
N MET A 609 -26.06 -42.45 43.06
CA MET A 609 -26.11 -42.28 41.59
C MET A 609 -27.00 -41.08 41.20
N PRO A 610 -26.47 -40.09 40.44
CA PRO A 610 -27.25 -38.95 39.95
C PRO A 610 -28.44 -39.38 39.08
N SER A 611 -29.52 -38.59 39.04
CA SER A 611 -30.64 -38.91 38.14
C SER A 611 -30.22 -38.79 36.66
N GLU A 612 -30.89 -39.51 35.76
CA GLU A 612 -30.64 -39.37 34.31
C GLU A 612 -30.82 -37.93 33.82
N ALA A 613 -31.73 -37.16 34.44
CA ALA A 613 -31.92 -35.74 34.16
C ALA A 613 -30.69 -34.92 34.55
N ALA A 614 -30.11 -35.17 35.74
CA ALA A 614 -28.89 -34.48 36.18
C ALA A 614 -27.68 -34.82 35.29
N ILE A 615 -27.59 -36.05 34.78
CA ILE A 615 -26.55 -36.46 33.81
C ILE A 615 -26.75 -35.74 32.47
N ALA A 616 -28.00 -35.63 32.01
CA ALA A 616 -28.31 -34.90 30.78
C ALA A 616 -28.02 -33.40 30.89
N ASP A 617 -28.33 -32.77 32.03
CA ASP A 617 -28.02 -31.36 32.28
C ASP A 617 -26.51 -31.13 32.30
N ALA A 618 -25.75 -31.98 33.01
CA ALA A 618 -24.29 -31.92 33.05
C ALA A 618 -23.63 -32.13 31.67
N LEU A 619 -24.20 -32.99 30.83
CA LEU A 619 -23.75 -33.16 29.44
C LEU A 619 -23.99 -31.89 28.60
N TRP A 620 -25.12 -31.20 28.80
CA TRP A 620 -25.39 -29.95 28.12
C TRP A 620 -24.46 -28.83 28.58
N ASP A 621 -24.15 -28.74 29.87
CA ASP A 621 -23.15 -27.79 30.39
C ASP A 621 -21.79 -28.01 29.71
N LEU A 622 -21.36 -29.27 29.60
CA LEU A 622 -20.12 -29.64 28.90
C LEU A 622 -20.20 -29.36 27.39
N ALA A 623 -21.32 -29.64 26.74
CA ALA A 623 -21.52 -29.38 25.32
C ALA A 623 -21.50 -27.88 24.99
N TRP A 624 -22.15 -27.05 25.83
CA TRP A 624 -22.11 -25.61 25.70
C TRP A 624 -20.73 -25.04 25.99
N SER A 625 -19.96 -25.65 26.88
CA SER A 625 -18.56 -25.26 27.11
C SER A 625 -17.63 -25.64 25.95
N GLY A 626 -18.08 -26.47 25.00
CA GLY A 626 -17.27 -26.96 23.88
C GLY A 626 -16.34 -28.12 24.25
N GLN A 627 -16.54 -28.77 25.40
CA GLN A 627 -15.73 -29.90 25.86
C GLN A 627 -16.23 -31.25 25.34
N VAL A 628 -17.53 -31.34 25.02
CA VAL A 628 -18.18 -32.56 24.49
C VAL A 628 -19.04 -32.18 23.29
N THR A 629 -19.20 -33.09 22.35
CA THR A 629 -20.09 -32.93 21.20
C THR A 629 -20.83 -34.24 20.90
N GLY A 630 -21.84 -34.17 20.03
CA GLY A 630 -22.61 -35.31 19.56
C GLY A 630 -22.35 -35.64 18.10
N ASP A 631 -22.57 -36.90 17.73
CA ASP A 631 -22.49 -37.43 16.36
C ASP A 631 -23.63 -36.95 15.45
N THR A 632 -24.69 -36.36 16.01
CA THR A 632 -25.80 -35.75 15.27
C THR A 632 -26.34 -34.52 16.00
N LEU A 633 -27.12 -33.69 15.30
CA LEU A 633 -27.83 -32.56 15.93
C LEU A 633 -29.21 -32.94 16.47
N THR A 634 -29.60 -34.22 16.40
CA THR A 634 -30.91 -34.68 16.87
C THR A 634 -31.18 -34.36 18.35
N PRO A 635 -30.25 -34.60 19.30
CA PRO A 635 -30.44 -34.21 20.70
C PRO A 635 -30.57 -32.69 20.88
N LEU A 636 -29.81 -31.91 20.12
CA LEU A 636 -29.87 -30.45 20.13
C LEU A 636 -31.23 -29.93 19.66
N ARG A 637 -31.79 -30.50 18.58
CA ARG A 637 -33.15 -30.17 18.13
C ARG A 637 -34.20 -30.51 19.17
N ALA A 638 -34.06 -31.65 19.87
CA ALA A 638 -34.99 -32.05 20.92
C ALA A 638 -34.95 -31.06 22.11
N LEU A 639 -33.75 -30.62 22.51
CA LEU A 639 -33.57 -29.60 23.54
C LEU A 639 -34.28 -28.30 23.14
N LEU A 640 -34.00 -27.78 21.93
CA LEU A 640 -34.60 -26.56 21.39
C LEU A 640 -36.12 -26.67 21.22
N GLY A 641 -36.64 -27.85 20.85
CA GLY A 641 -38.07 -28.12 20.66
C GLY A 641 -38.87 -28.32 21.95
N SER A 642 -38.20 -28.57 23.08
CA SER A 642 -38.83 -28.82 24.39
C SER A 642 -39.20 -27.55 25.17
N GLY A 643 -38.90 -26.35 24.64
CA GLY A 643 -39.28 -25.05 25.20
C GLY A 643 -40.77 -24.74 24.96
N ARG A 644 -41.60 -24.86 26.00
CA ARG A 644 -43.07 -24.69 25.89
C ARG A 644 -43.59 -23.28 26.20
N THR A 645 -42.71 -22.34 26.56
CA THR A 645 -43.05 -20.96 26.95
C THR A 645 -42.44 -19.92 26.01
N SER A 646 -43.11 -18.75 25.90
CA SER A 646 -42.62 -17.58 25.16
C SER A 646 -41.26 -17.13 25.73
N GLY A 647 -40.24 -16.98 24.88
CA GLY A 647 -38.87 -16.57 25.28
C GLY A 647 -37.89 -17.71 25.58
N SER A 648 -38.24 -18.98 25.33
CA SER A 648 -37.37 -20.13 25.64
C SER A 648 -36.24 -20.39 24.63
N THR A 649 -36.30 -19.85 23.41
CA THR A 649 -35.23 -19.87 22.40
C THR A 649 -35.17 -18.53 21.67
N ALA A 650 -34.01 -18.13 21.14
CA ALA A 650 -33.85 -16.85 20.44
C ALA A 650 -34.71 -16.77 19.15
N HIS A 651 -34.87 -17.90 18.45
CA HIS A 651 -35.73 -18.01 17.27
C HIS A 651 -36.77 -19.13 17.42
N ARG A 652 -38.05 -18.84 17.18
CA ARG A 652 -39.16 -19.81 17.36
C ARG A 652 -39.14 -20.89 16.27
N ALA A 653 -39.35 -22.16 16.64
CA ALA A 653 -39.57 -23.25 15.67
C ALA A 653 -41.04 -23.31 15.22
N ARG A 654 -41.30 -23.62 13.94
CA ARG A 654 -42.64 -23.99 13.47
C ARG A 654 -42.91 -25.45 13.86
N ARG A 655 -44.13 -25.73 14.33
CA ARG A 655 -44.54 -27.03 14.89
C ARG A 655 -44.38 -28.14 13.85
N ALA A 656 -43.63 -29.19 14.17
CA ALA A 656 -43.69 -30.44 13.41
C ALA A 656 -45.02 -31.15 13.76
N THR A 657 -45.77 -31.55 12.74
CA THR A 657 -47.01 -32.31 12.90
C THR A 657 -46.64 -33.68 13.49
N PRO A 658 -47.24 -34.11 14.63
CA PRO A 658 -46.95 -35.42 15.18
C PRO A 658 -47.36 -36.50 14.19
N ARG A 659 -46.48 -37.49 13.97
CA ARG A 659 -46.81 -38.69 13.19
C ARG A 659 -47.98 -39.40 13.89
N GLY A 660 -49.13 -39.48 13.23
CA GLY A 660 -50.25 -40.29 13.69
C GLY A 660 -49.78 -41.74 13.83
N ARG A 661 -49.90 -42.30 15.03
CA ARG A 661 -49.76 -43.74 15.22
C ARG A 661 -50.94 -44.40 14.51
N TYR A 662 -50.66 -45.18 13.48
CA TYR A 662 -51.59 -46.21 13.03
C TYR A 662 -51.77 -47.19 14.20
N ALA A 663 -52.89 -47.10 14.90
CA ALA A 663 -53.40 -48.21 15.69
C ALA A 663 -54.13 -49.13 14.71
N GLY A 664 -53.60 -50.34 14.53
CA GLY A 664 -54.25 -51.36 13.71
C GLY A 664 -55.49 -51.92 14.40
N LEU A 665 -56.65 -51.79 13.76
CA LEU A 665 -57.47 -52.88 13.19
C LEU A 665 -58.65 -52.25 12.45
#